data_AF-A0A0L6WZ77-F1
#
_entry.id   AF-A0A0L6WZ77-F1
#
_cell.length_a   1.000
_cell.length_b   1.000
_cell.length_c   1.000
_cell.angle_alpha   90.00
_cell.angle_beta   90.00
_cell.angle_gamma   90.00
#
_symmetry.space_group_name_H-M   'P 1'
#
loop_
_entity.id
_entity.type
_entity.pdbx_description
1 polymer ?
#
loop_
_entity_poly.entity_id
_entity_poly.type
_entity_poly.pdbx_seq_one_letter_code
_entity_poly.pdbx_strand_id
1 'polypeptide(L)'
;MFRRHSDAIFLDLSVDLRDRDDWKIGPLRTIDYPQNITAFATEPISGLLAIGTAGGVIYLFGGPGVETRLVTPDIVGVKFLQFAPSSFQLVCLDDTSVLHIWDLAAIGRPKLVASARFDATNSLTLSPCHSHAFLALNNGEIRTYDLVCLRKSPYTMPNMWKLYQEKLKASGVHCASSAESQTSVDTLAHPRDLNQLFVAYAGGVVLTDFTERATLRAYELILPPGAPGGFGYGSHDLLTHRRPEVTALTIHPAGHFFAVGYADGSLAFWAVDDEDKPLLVRTLDDLDVNLVDQSRLDEQINRQNVGKPTSALEREPIFKLSWSGFPNSSDPRGGKTTLAILGGLTLGEAPGLTIIQFSAFNPSEPPASTSPNSGQSGLHPVMRQAMRNSLDVLDSYFYFAQGVIQDYLLIPRNNPHYAGTFDPIAILLLTEGEGTTRTVEAFQYPPSVFSHDIPIPERPTPAVTATVDLDPLSVLADDLAHTLKDLEENNDHQRLLIPAALFHGKSGILCGQLLKLERETYQTLAAGKVEDGLKLSLNGGQAWADEFKANDLKLAKFQPHRVLITWHRDLSICFEDLSAQLLVAQRPTPLQTNFPNTFFDLTIDLRPVLLDSSVSSRTSPELLEYTRINSVYFATEALETTVVLTTGEIILYQLSGPRKSGTQRASRDKELIILEHIPSYRSFSPYLMLSPELGPTEACAISDIGFLAVAYSNALFIINMRGPEIIVRYLATKSVRGKHVAGRIPAHSDSERVASMVWCISQLNKDPEPQVRLVVTRISGAYLIYTLVRSDSFASPWSCQGPITADGGVQHALPRGTFVFDSKTGTQLPANHIHLARATSGEPRAPSILIMVGAKGARCFANINGERIGKIEWSHKVGEVLAAQIVKKLGSRVLVVTTNRQDALVYSLPQLEHIMTFKIPALPSSSLSVDESGDFVAWNPHPTSGTMDQATYGTFFDIRRAYDLPDIDLGSTKPVVPPAPQPVSLGPASMFQQVGSWLPFKQSMSGAQLDELLGGPNRPILKSEQSTSRNLSIAADLSASASEVAATATATQANLYNRITSALSERGQVLNDLEERFNALGEESKNMASQAKRLATQYTAKSWFGL
;
A
#
# COMPACT_ATOMS: atom_id res chain seq x y z
N MET A 1 -20.44 -26.83 63.42
CA MET A 1 -19.69 -25.85 64.22
C MET A 1 -18.69 -25.18 63.28
N PHE A 2 -18.84 -24.00 62.68
CA PHE A 2 -19.88 -22.97 62.57
C PHE A 2 -19.96 -22.60 61.07
N ARG A 3 -21.11 -22.78 60.41
CA ARG A 3 -21.42 -22.07 59.17
C ARG A 3 -21.96 -20.71 59.59
N ARG A 4 -21.18 -19.63 59.45
CA ARG A 4 -21.76 -18.31 59.24
C ARG A 4 -21.92 -18.18 57.73
N HIS A 5 -23.13 -18.36 57.23
CA HIS A 5 -23.50 -17.87 55.91
C HIS A 5 -23.89 -16.41 56.10
N SER A 6 -23.10 -15.52 55.51
CA SER A 6 -23.50 -14.15 55.28
C SER A 6 -24.55 -14.19 54.15
N ASP A 7 -25.82 -13.96 54.48
CA ASP A 7 -26.95 -13.90 53.54
C ASP A 7 -26.91 -12.61 52.69
N ALA A 8 -25.79 -12.33 52.04
CA ALA A 8 -25.75 -11.34 50.98
C ALA A 8 -26.23 -12.01 49.69
N ILE A 9 -27.51 -11.85 49.36
CA ILE A 9 -28.09 -12.33 48.09
C ILE A 9 -27.53 -11.44 46.97
N PHE A 10 -26.48 -11.93 46.30
CA PHE A 10 -25.98 -11.31 45.08
C PHE A 10 -26.87 -11.68 43.89
N LEU A 11 -27.23 -10.68 43.08
CA LEU A 11 -28.06 -10.88 41.89
C LEU A 11 -27.31 -11.74 40.86
N ASP A 12 -27.99 -12.71 40.25
CA ASP A 12 -27.45 -13.41 39.06
C ASP A 12 -27.43 -12.43 37.88
N LEU A 13 -26.24 -12.12 37.40
CA LEU A 13 -26.01 -11.19 36.30
C LEU A 13 -26.12 -11.88 34.94
N SER A 14 -26.30 -13.20 34.87
CA SER A 14 -26.20 -13.98 33.63
C SER A 14 -27.53 -14.36 32.96
N VAL A 15 -28.66 -13.87 33.49
CA VAL A 15 -30.01 -14.37 33.17
C VAL A 15 -30.30 -14.45 31.67
N ASP A 16 -30.04 -13.38 30.91
CA ASP A 16 -30.35 -13.32 29.47
C ASP A 16 -29.28 -13.95 28.57
N LEU A 17 -28.26 -14.60 29.14
CA LEU A 17 -27.15 -15.22 28.41
C LEU A 17 -27.02 -16.72 28.69
N ARG A 18 -28.00 -17.30 29.40
CA ARG A 18 -28.07 -18.74 29.70
C ARG A 18 -28.67 -19.56 28.55
N ASP A 19 -29.45 -18.97 27.66
CA ASP A 19 -30.00 -19.67 26.50
C ASP A 19 -28.93 -19.84 25.41
N ARG A 20 -28.83 -21.06 24.85
CA ARG A 20 -27.85 -21.38 23.80
C ARG A 20 -28.19 -20.70 22.48
N ASP A 21 -29.46 -20.45 22.20
CA ASP A 21 -29.92 -19.89 20.93
C ASP A 21 -29.54 -18.41 20.78
N ASP A 22 -29.23 -17.72 21.88
CA ASP A 22 -28.73 -16.34 21.87
C ASP A 22 -27.29 -16.20 21.38
N TRP A 23 -26.55 -17.32 21.30
CA TRP A 23 -25.15 -17.39 20.90
C TRP A 23 -25.03 -17.92 19.48
N LYS A 24 -24.57 -17.06 18.57
CA LYS A 24 -24.27 -17.43 17.20
C LYS A 24 -22.85 -16.99 16.90
N ILE A 25 -21.90 -17.90 17.08
CA ILE A 25 -20.49 -17.58 16.85
C ILE A 25 -20.21 -17.63 15.35
N GLY A 26 -19.63 -16.56 14.81
CA GLY A 26 -19.33 -16.49 13.39
C GLY A 26 -18.18 -15.53 13.06
N PRO A 27 -17.38 -15.83 12.03
CA PRO A 27 -16.47 -14.84 11.46
C PRO A 27 -17.28 -13.76 10.73
N LEU A 28 -16.93 -12.50 10.95
CA LEU A 28 -17.53 -11.35 10.30
C LEU A 28 -16.74 -10.96 9.05
N ARG A 29 -15.41 -10.85 9.17
CA ARG A 29 -14.51 -10.52 8.06
C ARG A 29 -13.12 -11.06 8.29
N THR A 30 -12.49 -11.47 7.20
CA THR A 30 -11.07 -11.84 7.16
C THR A 30 -10.29 -10.71 6.49
N ILE A 31 -9.13 -10.37 7.06
CA ILE A 31 -8.25 -9.29 6.61
C ILE A 31 -6.89 -9.92 6.31
N ASP A 32 -6.41 -9.74 5.10
CA ASP A 32 -5.15 -10.31 4.62
C ASP A 32 -4.02 -9.26 4.64
N TYR A 33 -2.83 -9.66 5.06
CA TYR A 33 -1.63 -8.84 5.10
C TYR A 33 -0.54 -9.50 4.24
N PRO A 34 -0.62 -9.36 2.90
CA PRO A 34 0.23 -10.11 1.97
C PRO A 34 1.72 -9.83 2.21
N GLN A 35 2.46 -10.91 2.44
CA GLN A 35 3.90 -10.91 2.75
C GLN A 35 4.71 -11.81 1.82
N ASN A 36 4.10 -12.30 0.73
CA ASN A 36 4.72 -13.18 -0.26
C ASN A 36 4.50 -12.63 -1.66
N ILE A 37 4.65 -11.31 -1.82
CA ILE A 37 4.39 -10.60 -3.07
C ILE A 37 5.45 -10.98 -4.11
N THR A 38 5.03 -11.21 -5.36
CA THR A 38 5.91 -11.60 -6.48
C THR A 38 5.77 -10.71 -7.69
N ALA A 39 4.65 -10.01 -7.84
CA ALA A 39 4.41 -9.13 -8.97
C ALA A 39 3.47 -7.99 -8.59
N PHE A 40 3.50 -6.92 -9.36
CA PHE A 40 2.57 -5.81 -9.28
C PHE A 40 2.20 -5.29 -10.67
N ALA A 41 1.09 -4.57 -10.78
CA ALA A 41 0.68 -3.89 -12.00
C ALA A 41 -0.17 -2.68 -11.65
N THR A 42 -0.16 -1.66 -12.50
CA THR A 42 -1.01 -0.47 -12.35
C THR A 42 -1.76 -0.18 -13.64
N GLU A 43 -3.01 0.29 -13.52
CA GLU A 43 -3.74 0.92 -14.61
C GLU A 43 -3.88 2.42 -14.24
N PRO A 44 -3.04 3.28 -14.82
CA PRO A 44 -2.89 4.65 -14.33
C PRO A 44 -4.05 5.58 -14.67
N ILE A 45 -4.87 5.27 -15.69
CA ILE A 45 -5.99 6.14 -16.05
C ILE A 45 -7.15 5.99 -15.06
N SER A 46 -7.51 4.75 -14.72
CA SER A 46 -8.53 4.46 -13.70
C SER A 46 -7.99 4.66 -12.30
N GLY A 47 -6.68 4.46 -12.08
CA GLY A 47 -6.07 4.44 -10.75
C GLY A 47 -6.32 3.12 -10.02
N LEU A 48 -6.05 2.00 -10.70
CA LEU A 48 -6.12 0.64 -10.15
C LEU A 48 -4.71 0.08 -9.91
N LEU A 49 -4.53 -0.66 -8.82
CA LEU A 49 -3.29 -1.36 -8.47
C LEU A 49 -3.58 -2.84 -8.24
N ALA A 50 -2.84 -3.74 -8.90
CA ALA A 50 -2.92 -5.17 -8.67
C ALA A 50 -1.59 -5.71 -8.10
N ILE A 51 -1.67 -6.62 -7.14
CA ILE A 51 -0.53 -7.25 -6.46
C ILE A 51 -0.69 -8.76 -6.52
N GLY A 52 0.25 -9.46 -7.17
CA GLY A 52 0.31 -10.91 -7.24
C GLY A 52 1.21 -11.51 -6.16
N THR A 53 0.88 -12.72 -5.72
CA THR A 53 1.61 -13.45 -4.67
C THR A 53 2.17 -14.78 -5.15
N ALA A 54 3.14 -15.32 -4.41
CA ALA A 54 3.71 -16.65 -4.63
C ALA A 54 2.69 -17.79 -4.47
N GLY A 55 1.54 -17.53 -3.84
CA GLY A 55 0.44 -18.50 -3.67
C GLY A 55 -0.65 -18.41 -4.72
N GLY A 56 -0.45 -17.65 -5.80
CA GLY A 56 -1.44 -17.54 -6.88
C GLY A 56 -2.64 -16.66 -6.56
N VAL A 57 -2.55 -15.85 -5.51
CA VAL A 57 -3.55 -14.85 -5.14
C VAL A 57 -3.15 -13.50 -5.73
N ILE A 58 -4.12 -12.79 -6.31
CA ILE A 58 -3.97 -11.42 -6.81
C ILE A 58 -4.92 -10.51 -6.03
N TYR A 59 -4.37 -9.49 -5.35
CA TYR A 59 -5.14 -8.45 -4.68
C TYR A 59 -5.28 -7.25 -5.62
N LEU A 60 -6.49 -6.74 -5.79
CA LEU A 60 -6.80 -5.58 -6.63
C LEU A 60 -7.34 -4.45 -5.75
N PHE A 61 -6.71 -3.29 -5.82
CA PHE A 61 -6.99 -2.08 -5.07
C PHE A 61 -7.39 -0.94 -6.00
N GLY A 62 -8.32 -0.09 -5.53
CA GLY A 62 -8.76 1.09 -6.25
C GLY A 62 -9.17 2.23 -5.29
N GLY A 63 -10.28 2.89 -5.61
CA GLY A 63 -10.89 3.91 -4.76
C GLY A 63 -11.42 3.37 -3.42
N PRO A 64 -12.03 4.21 -2.59
CA PRO A 64 -12.50 3.80 -1.27
C PRO A 64 -13.49 2.62 -1.32
N GLY A 65 -13.20 1.56 -0.56
CA GLY A 65 -13.95 0.32 -0.52
C GLY A 65 -13.70 -0.64 -1.69
N VAL A 66 -12.92 -0.23 -2.70
CA VAL A 66 -12.56 -1.05 -3.86
C VAL A 66 -11.33 -1.89 -3.51
N GLU A 67 -11.60 -3.07 -2.96
CA GLU A 67 -10.59 -4.09 -2.67
C GLU A 67 -11.18 -5.47 -2.98
N THR A 68 -10.53 -6.24 -3.85
CA THR A 68 -10.97 -7.59 -4.20
C THR A 68 -9.82 -8.56 -4.37
N ARG A 69 -10.10 -9.82 -4.08
CA ARG A 69 -9.15 -10.93 -4.15
C ARG A 69 -9.52 -11.85 -5.31
N LEU A 70 -8.59 -12.03 -6.23
CA LEU A 70 -8.67 -12.96 -7.36
C LEU A 70 -7.72 -14.14 -7.08
N VAL A 71 -8.12 -15.34 -7.47
CA VAL A 71 -7.35 -16.56 -7.22
C VAL A 71 -7.18 -17.28 -8.54
N THR A 72 -5.93 -17.68 -8.82
CA THR A 72 -5.61 -18.55 -9.95
C THR A 72 -6.17 -19.97 -9.70
N PRO A 73 -6.44 -20.76 -10.75
CA PRO A 73 -6.98 -22.12 -10.58
C PRO A 73 -6.08 -23.06 -9.76
N ASP A 74 -4.76 -22.92 -9.93
CA ASP A 74 -3.73 -23.70 -9.24
C ASP A 74 -2.95 -22.82 -8.26
N ILE A 75 -2.46 -23.38 -7.15
CA ILE A 75 -1.68 -22.63 -6.15
C ILE A 75 -0.23 -22.47 -6.65
N VAL A 76 -0.04 -21.58 -7.61
CA VAL A 76 1.22 -21.30 -8.31
C VAL A 76 1.52 -19.81 -8.25
N GLY A 77 2.78 -19.43 -8.10
CA GLY A 77 3.18 -18.03 -8.02
C GLY A 77 2.83 -17.22 -9.27
N VAL A 78 2.46 -15.96 -9.05
CA VAL A 78 2.23 -14.99 -10.13
C VAL A 78 3.59 -14.46 -10.60
N LYS A 79 3.95 -14.74 -11.86
CA LYS A 79 5.24 -14.34 -12.47
C LYS A 79 5.17 -12.96 -13.12
N PHE A 80 4.18 -12.75 -13.99
CA PHE A 80 3.92 -11.46 -14.64
C PHE A 80 2.48 -11.04 -14.42
N LEU A 81 2.26 -9.75 -14.21
CA LEU A 81 0.94 -9.16 -14.00
C LEU A 81 0.88 -7.84 -14.77
N GLN A 82 -0.11 -7.68 -15.65
CA GLN A 82 -0.32 -6.45 -16.42
C GLN A 82 -1.80 -6.20 -16.67
N PHE A 83 -2.21 -4.93 -16.68
CA PHE A 83 -3.53 -4.54 -17.17
C PHE A 83 -3.50 -4.41 -18.70
N ALA A 84 -4.60 -4.76 -19.36
CA ALA A 84 -4.85 -4.49 -20.77
C ALA A 84 -5.88 -3.35 -20.89
N PRO A 85 -5.47 -2.08 -21.02
CA PRO A 85 -6.41 -0.95 -21.07
C PRO A 85 -7.38 -1.01 -22.25
N SER A 86 -6.93 -1.54 -23.39
CA SER A 86 -7.72 -1.64 -24.63
C SER A 86 -8.94 -2.56 -24.48
N SER A 87 -8.81 -3.68 -23.76
CA SER A 87 -9.88 -4.65 -23.51
C SER A 87 -10.48 -4.56 -22.10
N PHE A 88 -9.91 -3.72 -21.22
CA PHE A 88 -10.25 -3.59 -19.81
C PHE A 88 -10.21 -4.93 -19.05
N GLN A 89 -9.09 -5.63 -19.19
CA GLN A 89 -8.83 -6.92 -18.58
C GLN A 89 -7.57 -6.89 -17.72
N LEU A 90 -7.50 -7.80 -16.74
CA LEU A 90 -6.27 -8.09 -16.00
C LEU A 90 -5.68 -9.40 -16.52
N VAL A 91 -4.38 -9.37 -16.85
CA VAL A 91 -3.65 -10.49 -17.43
C VAL A 91 -2.54 -10.91 -16.48
N CYS A 92 -2.52 -12.20 -16.12
CA CYS A 92 -1.49 -12.81 -15.29
C CYS A 92 -0.82 -13.93 -16.07
N LEU A 93 0.51 -14.04 -15.98
CA LEU A 93 1.23 -15.26 -16.33
C LEU A 93 1.79 -15.88 -15.04
N ASP A 94 1.47 -17.14 -14.78
CA ASP A 94 1.99 -17.85 -13.60
C ASP A 94 3.41 -18.42 -13.83
N ASP A 95 4.03 -18.94 -12.76
CA ASP A 95 5.36 -19.57 -12.82
C ASP A 95 5.41 -20.81 -13.73
N THR A 96 4.27 -21.42 -14.06
CA THR A 96 4.17 -22.55 -14.98
C THR A 96 3.86 -22.14 -16.43
N SER A 97 3.96 -20.85 -16.74
CA SER A 97 3.68 -20.28 -18.06
C SER A 97 2.22 -20.50 -18.52
N VAL A 98 1.27 -20.44 -17.59
CA VAL A 98 -0.17 -20.37 -17.89
C VAL A 98 -0.64 -18.92 -17.81
N LEU A 99 -1.23 -18.45 -18.90
CA LEU A 99 -1.81 -17.11 -19.03
C LEU A 99 -3.26 -17.14 -18.54
N HIS A 100 -3.59 -16.35 -17.52
CA HIS A 100 -4.92 -16.17 -16.97
C HIS A 100 -5.46 -14.77 -17.26
N ILE A 101 -6.74 -14.67 -17.61
CA ILE A 101 -7.37 -13.41 -18.00
C ILE A 101 -8.65 -13.20 -17.18
N TRP A 102 -8.74 -12.06 -16.48
CA TRP A 102 -9.95 -11.62 -15.78
C TRP A 102 -10.59 -10.44 -16.50
N ASP A 103 -11.91 -10.50 -16.64
CA ASP A 103 -12.72 -9.39 -17.11
C ASP A 103 -13.05 -8.43 -15.95
N LEU A 104 -12.70 -7.16 -16.12
CA LEU A 104 -12.95 -6.09 -15.14
C LEU A 104 -14.25 -5.33 -15.41
N ALA A 105 -14.92 -5.56 -16.55
CA ALA A 105 -16.13 -4.82 -16.90
C ALA A 105 -17.37 -5.29 -16.13
N ALA A 106 -17.35 -6.49 -15.57
CA ALA A 106 -18.47 -7.04 -14.81
C ALA A 106 -18.61 -6.37 -13.43
N ILE A 107 -19.85 -6.07 -13.03
CA ILE A 107 -20.17 -5.66 -11.66
C ILE A 107 -19.93 -6.83 -10.70
N GLY A 108 -19.33 -6.54 -9.56
CA GLY A 108 -18.96 -7.48 -8.52
C GLY A 108 -17.50 -7.89 -8.62
N ARG A 109 -17.21 -9.15 -8.30
CA ARG A 109 -15.84 -9.67 -8.40
C ARG A 109 -15.48 -9.97 -9.86
N PRO A 110 -14.30 -9.53 -10.35
CA PRO A 110 -13.82 -9.88 -11.68
C PRO A 110 -13.85 -11.38 -11.95
N LYS A 111 -14.31 -11.76 -13.14
CA LYS A 111 -14.47 -13.17 -13.52
C LYS A 111 -13.27 -13.63 -14.34
N LEU A 112 -12.74 -14.81 -14.02
CA LEU A 112 -11.74 -15.49 -14.84
C LEU A 112 -12.42 -15.95 -16.14
N VAL A 113 -12.04 -15.39 -17.28
CA VAL A 113 -12.66 -15.67 -18.59
C VAL A 113 -11.87 -16.64 -19.44
N ALA A 114 -10.55 -16.75 -19.25
CA ALA A 114 -9.72 -17.68 -20.00
C ALA A 114 -8.47 -18.11 -19.23
N SER A 115 -7.94 -19.27 -19.59
CA SER A 115 -6.61 -19.74 -19.19
C SER A 115 -5.94 -20.48 -20.34
N ALA A 116 -4.68 -20.17 -20.67
CA ALA A 116 -3.98 -20.74 -21.79
C ALA A 116 -2.51 -21.04 -21.45
N ARG A 117 -2.09 -22.31 -21.59
CA ARG A 117 -0.71 -22.73 -21.34
C ARG A 117 0.21 -22.43 -22.53
N PHE A 118 1.41 -21.94 -22.23
CA PHE A 118 2.51 -21.76 -23.17
C PHE A 118 3.73 -22.56 -22.73
N ASP A 119 4.76 -22.61 -23.58
CA ASP A 119 6.08 -23.08 -23.17
C ASP A 119 6.73 -22.06 -22.23
N ALA A 120 7.87 -22.43 -21.62
CA ALA A 120 8.59 -21.57 -20.68
C ALA A 120 8.75 -20.15 -21.25
N THR A 121 8.13 -19.17 -20.60
CA THR A 121 8.03 -17.79 -21.09
C THR A 121 8.86 -16.87 -20.21
N ASN A 122 9.68 -16.01 -20.82
CA ASN A 122 10.62 -15.11 -20.15
C ASN A 122 10.13 -13.66 -20.09
N SER A 123 9.25 -13.22 -20.99
CA SER A 123 8.63 -11.89 -20.95
C SER A 123 7.19 -11.90 -21.50
N LEU A 124 6.39 -10.96 -20.99
CA LEU A 124 5.01 -10.68 -21.39
C LEU A 124 4.90 -9.19 -21.72
N THR A 125 4.45 -8.86 -22.94
CA THR A 125 4.28 -7.47 -23.38
C THR A 125 2.86 -7.23 -23.86
N LEU A 126 2.20 -6.24 -23.25
CA LEU A 126 0.91 -5.71 -23.68
C LEU A 126 1.05 -4.31 -24.26
N SER A 127 0.01 -3.86 -24.96
CA SER A 127 -0.08 -2.50 -25.48
C SER A 127 -1.42 -1.86 -25.10
N PRO A 128 -1.45 -0.57 -24.74
CA PRO A 128 -2.71 0.17 -24.59
C PRO A 128 -3.47 0.33 -25.92
N CYS A 129 -2.81 0.13 -27.07
CA CYS A 129 -3.34 0.48 -28.38
C CYS A 129 -3.98 -0.68 -29.14
N HIS A 130 -3.69 -1.92 -28.78
CA HIS A 130 -4.18 -3.12 -29.47
C HIS A 130 -4.53 -4.23 -28.45
N SER A 131 -5.15 -5.31 -28.91
CA SER A 131 -5.72 -6.36 -28.04
C SER A 131 -4.93 -7.67 -28.03
N HIS A 132 -3.75 -7.71 -28.64
CA HIS A 132 -2.85 -8.86 -28.56
C HIS A 132 -1.79 -8.75 -27.45
N ALA A 133 -1.51 -9.88 -26.80
CA ALA A 133 -0.38 -10.07 -25.91
C ALA A 133 0.78 -10.76 -26.65
N PHE A 134 2.01 -10.32 -26.40
CA PHE A 134 3.24 -10.97 -26.89
C PHE A 134 3.90 -11.75 -25.75
N LEU A 135 4.26 -13.00 -26.01
CA LEU A 135 4.94 -13.89 -25.07
C LEU A 135 6.28 -14.31 -25.68
N ALA A 136 7.38 -13.85 -25.08
CA ALA A 136 8.73 -14.22 -25.48
C ALA A 136 9.12 -15.54 -24.78
N LEU A 137 9.23 -16.62 -25.55
CA LEU A 137 9.53 -17.95 -25.05
C LEU A 137 11.03 -18.13 -24.84
N ASN A 138 11.43 -18.97 -23.89
CA ASN A 138 12.83 -19.23 -23.55
C ASN A 138 13.67 -19.74 -24.74
N ASN A 139 13.04 -20.35 -25.76
CA ASN A 139 13.71 -20.76 -27.00
C ASN A 139 13.95 -19.60 -28.00
N GLY A 140 13.55 -18.38 -27.64
CA GLY A 140 13.63 -17.16 -28.44
C GLY A 140 12.50 -16.94 -29.45
N GLU A 141 11.48 -17.81 -29.49
CA GLU A 141 10.27 -17.61 -30.31
C GLU A 141 9.31 -16.62 -29.62
N ILE A 142 8.62 -15.79 -30.40
CA ILE A 142 7.55 -14.92 -29.89
C ILE A 142 6.19 -15.48 -30.31
N ARG A 143 5.35 -15.78 -29.32
CA ARG A 143 3.96 -16.19 -29.51
C ARG A 143 3.03 -15.03 -29.22
N THR A 144 1.86 -15.03 -29.85
CA THR A 144 0.84 -14.00 -29.61
C THR A 144 -0.49 -14.60 -29.16
N TYR A 145 -1.22 -13.85 -28.34
CA TYR A 145 -2.55 -14.23 -27.84
C TYR A 145 -3.53 -13.08 -28.02
N ASP A 146 -4.69 -13.34 -28.61
CA ASP A 146 -5.76 -12.37 -28.80
C ASP A 146 -6.63 -12.30 -27.54
N LEU A 147 -6.52 -11.20 -26.79
CA LEU A 147 -7.21 -11.00 -25.51
C LEU A 147 -8.73 -10.78 -25.67
N VAL A 148 -9.15 -10.31 -26.85
CA VAL A 148 -10.55 -10.07 -27.17
C VAL A 148 -11.22 -11.35 -27.67
N CYS A 149 -10.55 -12.10 -28.55
CA CYS A 149 -11.06 -13.39 -29.03
C CYS A 149 -10.78 -14.57 -28.08
N LEU A 150 -10.02 -14.34 -27.00
CA LEU A 150 -9.61 -15.34 -26.01
C LEU A 150 -8.99 -16.61 -26.67
N ARG A 151 -8.05 -16.40 -27.59
CA ARG A 151 -7.38 -17.51 -28.30
C ARG A 151 -5.92 -17.21 -28.61
N LYS A 152 -5.11 -18.27 -28.75
CA LYS A 152 -3.76 -18.14 -29.34
C LYS A 152 -3.89 -17.65 -30.77
N SER A 153 -3.15 -16.61 -31.10
CA SER A 153 -3.15 -16.03 -32.43
C SER A 153 -2.27 -16.86 -33.39
N PRO A 154 -2.60 -16.91 -34.69
CA PRO A 154 -1.78 -17.59 -35.69
C PRO A 154 -0.45 -16.87 -35.97
N TYR A 155 -0.29 -15.62 -35.54
CA TYR A 155 0.93 -14.86 -35.75
C TYR A 155 2.02 -15.28 -34.76
N THR A 156 3.14 -15.75 -35.28
CA THR A 156 4.32 -16.18 -34.53
C THR A 156 5.59 -15.62 -35.16
N MET A 157 6.60 -15.29 -34.34
CA MET A 157 7.90 -14.87 -34.83
C MET A 157 8.96 -15.90 -34.41
N PRO A 158 9.77 -16.40 -35.36
CA PRO A 158 10.85 -17.33 -35.03
C PRO A 158 11.94 -16.61 -34.22
N ASN A 159 12.92 -17.37 -33.75
CA ASN A 159 14.09 -16.81 -33.09
C ASN A 159 14.92 -15.97 -34.07
N MET A 160 14.72 -14.65 -34.03
CA MET A 160 15.32 -13.71 -34.98
C MET A 160 16.83 -13.55 -34.75
N TRP A 161 17.31 -13.72 -33.52
CA TRP A 161 18.74 -13.69 -33.21
C TRP A 161 19.49 -14.87 -33.81
N LYS A 162 18.90 -16.07 -33.73
CA LYS A 162 19.44 -17.25 -34.40
C LYS A 162 19.53 -17.05 -35.91
N LEU A 163 18.48 -16.51 -36.53
CA LEU A 163 18.50 -16.20 -37.97
C LEU A 163 19.57 -15.17 -38.33
N TYR A 164 19.77 -14.16 -37.48
CA TYR A 164 20.85 -13.18 -37.64
C TYR A 164 22.23 -13.83 -37.56
N GLN A 165 22.48 -14.67 -36.54
CA GLN A 165 23.74 -15.41 -36.40
C GLN A 165 24.00 -16.34 -37.60
N GLU A 166 22.98 -17.02 -38.11
CA GLU A 166 23.08 -17.86 -39.30
C GLU A 166 23.43 -17.04 -40.55
N LYS A 167 22.84 -15.85 -40.71
CA LYS A 167 23.17 -14.91 -41.79
C LYS A 167 24.62 -14.44 -41.70
N LEU A 168 25.11 -14.06 -40.52
CA LEU A 168 26.51 -13.67 -40.30
C LEU A 168 27.49 -14.81 -40.62
N LYS A 169 27.19 -16.02 -40.15
CA LYS A 169 27.98 -17.23 -40.46
C LYS A 169 28.02 -17.49 -41.96
N ALA A 170 26.89 -17.35 -42.66
CA ALA A 170 26.82 -17.50 -44.11
C ALA A 170 27.62 -16.42 -44.86
N SER A 171 27.75 -15.22 -44.29
CA SER A 171 28.58 -14.14 -44.82
C SER A 171 30.08 -14.26 -44.47
N GLY A 172 30.50 -15.34 -43.79
CA GLY A 172 31.90 -15.58 -43.42
C GLY A 172 32.37 -14.87 -42.15
N VAL A 173 31.47 -14.24 -41.40
CA VAL A 173 31.79 -13.62 -40.10
C VAL A 173 31.67 -14.69 -39.02
N HIS A 174 32.80 -15.05 -38.41
CA HIS A 174 32.83 -15.99 -37.29
C HIS A 174 32.25 -15.35 -36.02
N CYS A 175 31.01 -15.70 -35.67
CA CYS A 175 30.43 -15.39 -34.36
C CYS A 175 30.45 -16.62 -33.45
N ALA A 176 31.02 -16.47 -32.25
CA ALA A 176 30.82 -17.43 -31.18
C ALA A 176 29.32 -17.48 -30.86
N SER A 177 28.69 -18.62 -31.10
CA SER A 177 27.25 -18.81 -30.97
C SER A 177 27.03 -19.81 -29.84
N SER A 178 26.63 -19.30 -28.67
CA SER A 178 26.19 -20.13 -27.54
C SER A 178 24.69 -20.35 -27.63
N ALA A 179 24.20 -21.48 -27.12
CA ALA A 179 22.75 -21.70 -27.02
C ALA A 179 22.09 -20.65 -26.11
N GLU A 180 22.79 -20.21 -25.06
CA GLU A 180 22.35 -19.15 -24.14
C GLU A 180 22.11 -17.83 -24.86
N SER A 181 22.96 -17.46 -25.84
CA SER A 181 22.81 -16.23 -26.62
C SER A 181 21.48 -16.13 -27.38
N GLN A 182 20.80 -17.26 -27.59
CA GLN A 182 19.54 -17.36 -28.33
C GLN A 182 18.31 -17.26 -27.42
N THR A 183 18.48 -17.24 -26.10
CA THR A 183 17.39 -17.11 -25.14
C THR A 183 16.82 -15.70 -25.20
N SER A 184 15.49 -15.56 -25.33
CA SER A 184 14.85 -14.24 -25.22
C SER A 184 14.83 -13.78 -23.77
N VAL A 185 15.11 -12.50 -23.57
CA VAL A 185 15.16 -11.84 -22.27
C VAL A 185 13.95 -10.96 -22.09
N ASP A 186 13.69 -10.05 -23.03
CA ASP A 186 12.60 -9.08 -22.92
C ASP A 186 12.06 -8.62 -24.30
N THR A 187 10.86 -8.07 -24.32
CA THR A 187 10.22 -7.48 -25.50
C THR A 187 9.60 -6.12 -25.19
N LEU A 188 9.89 -5.11 -26.02
CA LEU A 188 9.38 -3.75 -25.85
C LEU A 188 8.88 -3.17 -27.17
N ALA A 189 7.62 -2.72 -27.20
CA ALA A 189 7.06 -2.03 -28.36
C ALA A 189 7.71 -0.66 -28.52
N HIS A 190 7.98 -0.24 -29.76
CA HIS A 190 8.51 1.10 -30.01
C HIS A 190 7.50 2.16 -29.53
N PRO A 191 7.92 3.14 -28.71
CA PRO A 191 6.99 4.03 -28.00
C PRO A 191 6.14 4.92 -28.91
N ARG A 192 6.54 5.06 -30.18
CA ARG A 192 5.92 5.95 -31.17
C ARG A 192 5.61 5.28 -32.52
N ASP A 193 5.87 3.99 -32.66
CA ASP A 193 5.58 3.27 -33.91
C ASP A 193 5.08 1.87 -33.60
N LEU A 194 3.77 1.66 -33.75
CA LEU A 194 3.13 0.40 -33.37
C LEU A 194 3.53 -0.77 -34.27
N ASN A 195 4.15 -0.53 -35.44
CA ASN A 195 4.61 -1.59 -36.32
C ASN A 195 5.96 -2.20 -35.91
N GLN A 196 6.65 -1.60 -34.93
CA GLN A 196 8.00 -1.99 -34.53
C GLN A 196 8.06 -2.56 -33.11
N LEU A 197 8.85 -3.62 -32.96
CA LEU A 197 9.11 -4.29 -31.68
C LEU A 197 10.61 -4.47 -31.49
N PHE A 198 11.10 -4.17 -30.30
CA PHE A 198 12.43 -4.60 -29.86
C PHE A 198 12.33 -5.94 -29.15
N VAL A 199 13.24 -6.85 -29.48
CA VAL A 199 13.37 -8.16 -28.88
C VAL A 199 14.80 -8.29 -28.35
N ALA A 200 14.94 -8.31 -27.03
CA ALA A 200 16.21 -8.56 -26.38
C ALA A 200 16.44 -10.07 -26.25
N TYR A 201 17.58 -10.54 -26.75
CA TYR A 201 18.11 -11.89 -26.53
C TYR A 201 19.39 -11.76 -25.71
N ALA A 202 19.80 -12.81 -25.01
CA ALA A 202 21.02 -12.75 -24.19
C ALA A 202 22.27 -12.35 -25.02
N GLY A 203 22.32 -12.67 -26.33
CA GLY A 203 23.41 -12.25 -27.19
C GLY A 203 23.34 -10.80 -27.71
N GLY A 204 22.18 -10.15 -27.70
CA GLY A 204 21.98 -8.83 -28.29
C GLY A 204 20.52 -8.48 -28.55
N VAL A 205 20.28 -7.31 -29.13
CA VAL A 205 18.93 -6.77 -29.35
C VAL A 205 18.58 -6.76 -30.83
N VAL A 206 17.36 -7.14 -31.18
CA VAL A 206 16.83 -7.09 -32.55
C VAL A 206 15.67 -6.11 -32.63
N LEU A 207 15.69 -5.22 -33.62
CA LEU A 207 14.53 -4.44 -34.02
C LEU A 207 13.83 -5.15 -35.19
N THR A 208 12.52 -5.36 -35.07
CA THR A 208 11.72 -6.08 -36.07
C THR A 208 10.47 -5.31 -36.46
N ASP A 209 10.04 -5.53 -37.70
CA ASP A 209 8.79 -5.00 -38.26
C ASP A 209 7.72 -6.10 -38.31
N PHE A 210 6.50 -5.84 -37.83
CA PHE A 210 5.43 -6.83 -37.83
C PHE A 210 4.89 -7.15 -39.23
N THR A 211 4.85 -6.16 -40.12
CA THR A 211 4.34 -6.32 -41.47
C THR A 211 5.31 -7.14 -42.32
N GLU A 212 6.61 -6.83 -42.23
CA GLU A 212 7.65 -7.51 -43.01
C GLU A 212 8.09 -8.85 -42.40
N ARG A 213 7.83 -9.06 -41.10
CA ARG A 213 8.28 -10.24 -40.33
C ARG A 213 9.79 -10.48 -40.45
N ALA A 214 10.56 -9.40 -40.50
CA ALA A 214 11.98 -9.43 -40.78
C ALA A 214 12.77 -8.61 -39.75
N THR A 215 14.03 -9.03 -39.53
CA THR A 215 15.01 -8.26 -38.77
C THR A 215 15.35 -6.99 -39.54
N LEU A 216 15.00 -5.83 -38.96
CA LEU A 216 15.39 -4.53 -39.49
C LEU A 216 16.85 -4.24 -39.13
N ARG A 217 17.22 -4.44 -37.85
CA ARG A 217 18.55 -4.16 -37.31
C ARG A 217 18.89 -5.09 -36.16
N ALA A 218 20.18 -5.31 -35.92
CA ALA A 218 20.69 -6.13 -34.82
C ALA A 218 21.86 -5.44 -34.10
N TYR A 219 21.72 -5.25 -32.79
CA TYR A 219 22.68 -4.53 -31.95
C TYR A 219 23.44 -5.52 -31.07
N GLU A 220 24.76 -5.53 -31.19
CA GLU A 220 25.65 -6.42 -30.43
C GLU A 220 26.79 -5.62 -29.78
N LEU A 221 26.92 -5.70 -28.45
CA LEU A 221 28.05 -5.09 -27.74
C LEU A 221 29.26 -6.03 -27.77
N ILE A 222 30.34 -5.55 -28.38
CA ILE A 222 31.63 -6.26 -28.40
C ILE A 222 32.66 -5.40 -27.67
N LEU A 223 33.19 -5.90 -26.56
CA LEU A 223 34.30 -5.28 -25.84
C LEU A 223 35.62 -5.77 -26.46
N PRO A 224 36.45 -4.87 -27.02
CA PRO A 224 37.75 -5.26 -27.56
C PRO A 224 38.74 -5.63 -26.44
N PRO A 225 39.80 -6.38 -26.78
CA PRO A 225 40.92 -6.63 -25.86
C PRO A 225 41.47 -5.33 -25.26
N GLY A 226 41.62 -5.30 -23.93
CA GLY A 226 42.13 -4.16 -23.17
C GLY A 226 41.07 -3.16 -22.70
N ALA A 227 39.83 -3.23 -23.19
CA ALA A 227 38.74 -2.39 -22.66
C ALA A 227 38.37 -2.86 -21.24
N PRO A 228 37.99 -2.00 -20.29
CA PRO A 228 37.67 -2.45 -18.94
C PRO A 228 36.36 -3.26 -18.87
N GLY A 229 35.31 -2.85 -19.57
CA GLY A 229 33.96 -3.38 -19.37
C GLY A 229 33.41 -3.10 -17.96
N GLY A 230 32.34 -3.79 -17.56
CA GLY A 230 31.72 -3.59 -16.25
C GLY A 230 32.56 -4.04 -15.05
N PHE A 231 33.40 -5.06 -15.23
CA PHE A 231 34.31 -5.60 -14.19
C PHE A 231 35.63 -4.83 -14.03
N GLY A 232 35.87 -3.81 -14.87
CA GLY A 232 37.06 -2.97 -14.81
C GLY A 232 38.34 -3.64 -15.28
N TYR A 233 39.46 -2.93 -15.12
CA TYR A 233 40.80 -3.41 -15.52
C TYR A 233 41.31 -4.61 -14.71
N GLY A 234 40.64 -4.99 -13.62
CA GLY A 234 40.99 -6.16 -12.80
C GLY A 234 40.53 -7.51 -13.38
N SER A 235 39.78 -7.52 -14.48
CA SER A 235 39.23 -8.76 -15.03
C SER A 235 40.31 -9.72 -15.55
N HIS A 236 40.10 -11.03 -15.34
CA HIS A 236 41.03 -12.08 -15.74
C HIS A 236 41.06 -12.31 -17.27
N ASP A 237 40.00 -11.91 -17.97
CA ASP A 237 39.79 -12.08 -19.40
C ASP A 237 39.97 -10.77 -20.20
N LEU A 238 40.55 -9.74 -19.58
CA LEU A 238 40.70 -8.38 -20.11
C LEU A 238 41.30 -8.32 -21.52
N LEU A 239 42.25 -9.19 -21.84
CA LEU A 239 42.96 -9.23 -23.13
C LEU A 239 42.23 -10.06 -24.21
N THR A 240 40.96 -10.38 -24.00
CA THR A 240 40.14 -11.14 -24.95
C THR A 240 38.94 -10.31 -25.45
N HIS A 241 38.39 -10.70 -26.60
CA HIS A 241 37.11 -10.16 -27.05
C HIS A 241 35.99 -10.70 -26.16
N ARG A 242 35.21 -9.80 -25.56
CA ARG A 242 34.10 -10.17 -24.67
C ARG A 242 32.77 -9.67 -25.22
N ARG A 243 31.73 -10.45 -24.98
CA ARG A 243 30.34 -10.18 -25.38
C ARG A 243 29.48 -10.36 -24.13
N PRO A 244 29.30 -9.31 -23.32
CA PRO A 244 28.51 -9.44 -22.11
C PRO A 244 27.05 -9.72 -22.48
N GLU A 245 26.36 -10.53 -21.67
CA GLU A 245 24.98 -10.93 -21.95
C GLU A 245 24.01 -9.78 -21.67
N VAL A 246 23.01 -9.60 -22.53
CA VAL A 246 21.94 -8.62 -22.32
C VAL A 246 21.00 -9.12 -21.23
N THR A 247 20.65 -8.23 -20.30
CA THR A 247 19.77 -8.55 -19.16
C THR A 247 18.55 -7.63 -19.07
N ALA A 248 18.64 -6.41 -19.61
CA ALA A 248 17.54 -5.44 -19.58
C ALA A 248 17.56 -4.51 -20.80
N LEU A 249 16.39 -3.95 -21.15
CA LEU A 249 16.23 -3.01 -22.25
C LEU A 249 15.27 -1.88 -21.82
N THR A 250 15.50 -0.66 -22.30
CA THR A 250 14.52 0.44 -22.20
C THR A 250 14.72 1.43 -23.34
N ILE A 251 13.65 2.10 -23.77
CA ILE A 251 13.67 2.99 -24.95
C ILE A 251 13.47 4.43 -24.49
N HIS A 252 14.27 5.36 -25.02
CA HIS A 252 14.06 6.78 -24.75
C HIS A 252 12.67 7.22 -25.24
N PRO A 253 11.92 8.09 -24.53
CA PRO A 253 10.57 8.51 -24.93
C PRO A 253 10.46 9.12 -26.34
N ALA A 254 11.54 9.64 -26.90
CA ALA A 254 11.59 10.12 -28.28
C ALA A 254 11.58 8.99 -29.34
N GLY A 255 11.93 7.75 -28.97
CA GLY A 255 11.99 6.59 -29.86
C GLY A 255 13.27 6.47 -30.71
N HIS A 256 14.16 7.46 -30.68
CA HIS A 256 15.35 7.47 -31.55
C HIS A 256 16.59 6.75 -31.00
N PHE A 257 16.61 6.45 -29.70
CA PHE A 257 17.69 5.75 -29.04
C PHE A 257 17.17 5.02 -27.81
N PHE A 258 17.96 4.08 -27.31
CA PHE A 258 17.57 3.17 -26.23
C PHE A 258 18.80 2.80 -25.39
N ALA A 259 18.57 2.24 -24.21
CA ALA A 259 19.60 1.75 -23.30
C ALA A 259 19.45 0.24 -23.09
N VAL A 260 20.59 -0.44 -23.02
CA VAL A 260 20.69 -1.89 -22.79
C VAL A 260 21.55 -2.12 -21.56
N GLY A 261 21.04 -2.92 -20.63
CA GLY A 261 21.76 -3.39 -19.45
C GLY A 261 22.36 -4.77 -19.68
N TYR A 262 23.51 -5.02 -19.06
CA TYR A 262 24.28 -6.25 -19.26
C TYR A 262 24.62 -6.97 -17.94
N ALA A 263 24.98 -8.25 -18.06
CA ALA A 263 25.35 -9.13 -16.95
C ALA A 263 26.61 -8.71 -16.19
N ASP A 264 27.50 -7.93 -16.80
CA ASP A 264 28.69 -7.37 -16.14
C ASP A 264 28.41 -6.04 -15.40
N GLY A 265 27.14 -5.60 -15.37
CA GLY A 265 26.72 -4.34 -14.75
C GLY A 265 27.00 -3.10 -15.60
N SER A 266 27.37 -3.27 -16.88
CA SER A 266 27.50 -2.15 -17.82
C SER A 266 26.15 -1.77 -18.47
N LEU A 267 26.08 -0.52 -18.94
CA LEU A 267 24.95 0.08 -19.64
C LEU A 267 25.44 0.62 -20.98
N ALA A 268 24.86 0.16 -22.09
CA ALA A 268 25.15 0.70 -23.42
C ALA A 268 23.95 1.44 -24.00
N PHE A 269 24.19 2.65 -24.49
CA PHE A 269 23.21 3.49 -25.16
C PHE A 269 23.40 3.38 -26.66
N TRP A 270 22.32 3.13 -27.40
CA TRP A 270 22.36 2.89 -28.84
C TRP A 270 21.40 3.81 -29.55
N ALA A 271 21.83 4.37 -30.69
CA ALA A 271 20.90 5.02 -31.60
C ALA A 271 20.18 3.96 -32.42
N VAL A 272 18.87 4.12 -32.63
CA VAL A 272 18.09 3.18 -33.43
C VAL A 272 18.65 3.10 -34.85
N ASP A 273 19.11 4.21 -35.42
CA ASP A 273 19.67 4.30 -36.78
C ASP A 273 21.16 3.97 -36.92
N ASP A 274 21.81 3.47 -35.86
CA ASP A 274 23.24 3.12 -35.88
C ASP A 274 23.47 1.80 -35.13
N GLU A 275 23.51 0.68 -35.86
CA GLU A 275 23.72 -0.66 -35.31
C GLU A 275 25.20 -1.03 -35.11
N ASP A 276 26.12 -0.28 -35.69
CA ASP A 276 27.55 -0.59 -35.69
C ASP A 276 28.23 -0.24 -34.36
N LYS A 277 27.80 0.85 -33.71
CA LYS A 277 28.46 1.35 -32.49
C LYS A 277 27.56 2.06 -31.47
N PRO A 278 27.70 1.75 -30.17
CA PRO A 278 26.96 2.44 -29.11
C PRO A 278 27.37 3.92 -29.03
N LEU A 279 26.42 4.76 -28.65
CA LEU A 279 26.62 6.19 -28.34
C LEU A 279 27.54 6.37 -27.13
N LEU A 280 27.32 5.56 -26.09
CA LEU A 280 28.03 5.58 -24.81
C LEU A 280 27.92 4.19 -24.19
N VAL A 281 28.99 3.70 -23.55
CA VAL A 281 28.92 2.55 -22.64
C VAL A 281 29.49 2.98 -21.30
N ARG A 282 28.74 2.78 -20.21
CA ARG A 282 29.13 3.21 -18.87
C ARG A 282 28.77 2.18 -17.81
N THR A 283 29.39 2.27 -16.63
CA THR A 283 28.83 1.71 -15.40
C THR A 283 28.14 2.84 -14.62
N LEU A 284 27.74 2.59 -13.37
CA LEU A 284 27.29 3.67 -12.50
C LEU A 284 28.43 4.69 -12.24
N ASP A 285 29.67 4.20 -12.16
CA ASP A 285 30.84 4.97 -11.68
C ASP A 285 31.76 5.47 -12.80
N ASP A 286 31.88 4.74 -13.91
CA ASP A 286 32.84 5.02 -15.00
C ASP A 286 32.13 5.19 -16.35
N LEU A 287 32.70 6.04 -17.21
CA LEU A 287 32.25 6.27 -18.58
C LEU A 287 33.16 5.60 -19.61
N ASP A 288 32.64 5.38 -20.81
CA ASP A 288 33.34 4.86 -21.98
C ASP A 288 34.10 3.54 -21.71
N VAL A 289 33.50 2.66 -20.91
CA VAL A 289 34.12 1.39 -20.46
C VAL A 289 34.33 0.37 -21.59
N ASN A 290 33.80 0.65 -22.78
CA ASN A 290 34.04 -0.11 -24.00
C ASN A 290 35.33 0.31 -24.74
N LEU A 291 35.96 1.42 -24.36
CA LEU A 291 37.17 1.93 -24.97
C LEU A 291 38.42 1.54 -24.14
N VAL A 292 39.55 1.38 -24.82
CA VAL A 292 40.83 1.05 -24.20
C VAL A 292 41.53 2.34 -23.76
N ASP A 293 41.72 2.53 -22.46
CA ASP A 293 42.65 3.54 -21.94
C ASP A 293 44.03 2.89 -21.75
N GLN A 294 44.95 3.23 -22.65
CA GLN A 294 46.31 2.69 -22.65
C GLN A 294 47.04 2.96 -21.34
N SER A 295 46.81 4.13 -20.73
CA SER A 295 47.51 4.52 -19.51
C SER A 295 47.09 3.67 -18.30
N ARG A 296 45.78 3.50 -18.10
CA ARG A 296 45.22 2.64 -17.03
C ARG A 296 45.53 1.16 -17.27
N LEU A 297 45.53 0.72 -18.54
CA LEU A 297 45.87 -0.65 -18.90
C LEU A 297 47.34 -0.98 -18.58
N ASP A 298 48.27 -0.10 -18.97
CA ASP A 298 49.71 -0.28 -18.71
C ASP A 298 50.01 -0.28 -17.21
N GLU A 299 49.38 0.62 -16.44
CA GLU A 299 49.49 0.61 -14.98
C GLU A 299 49.07 -0.73 -14.36
N GLN A 300 47.99 -1.30 -14.86
CA GLN A 300 47.44 -2.55 -14.34
C GLN A 300 48.30 -3.77 -14.70
N ILE A 301 48.76 -3.86 -15.95
CA ILE A 301 49.70 -4.90 -16.39
C ILE A 301 50.98 -4.83 -15.55
N ASN A 302 51.48 -3.62 -15.27
CA ASN A 302 52.63 -3.43 -14.39
C ASN A 302 52.36 -3.86 -12.94
N ARG A 303 51.16 -3.60 -12.39
CA ARG A 303 50.77 -4.07 -11.05
C ARG A 303 50.71 -5.59 -10.94
N GLN A 304 50.19 -6.26 -11.97
CA GLN A 304 50.18 -7.73 -12.05
C GLN A 304 51.60 -8.31 -12.13
N ASN A 305 52.49 -7.68 -12.90
CA ASN A 305 53.90 -8.08 -13.00
C ASN A 305 54.68 -7.93 -11.68
N VAL A 306 54.27 -7.00 -10.80
CA VAL A 306 54.87 -6.78 -9.46
C VAL A 306 54.25 -7.70 -8.39
N GLY A 307 53.34 -8.60 -8.75
CA GLY A 307 52.77 -9.60 -7.84
C GLY A 307 51.77 -9.05 -6.83
N LYS A 308 51.20 -7.86 -7.06
CA LYS A 308 50.08 -7.34 -6.25
C LYS A 308 48.76 -7.93 -6.79
N PRO A 309 47.98 -8.64 -5.96
CA PRO A 309 46.67 -9.13 -6.40
C PRO A 309 45.76 -7.94 -6.70
N THR A 310 45.20 -7.93 -7.90
CA THR A 310 44.13 -7.01 -8.29
C THR A 310 42.86 -7.87 -8.42
N SER A 311 41.91 -7.69 -7.50
CA SER A 311 40.62 -8.33 -7.60
C SER A 311 39.78 -7.60 -8.66
N ALA A 312 39.10 -8.36 -9.52
CA ALA A 312 38.06 -7.80 -10.38
C ALA A 312 36.99 -7.12 -9.51
N LEU A 313 36.39 -6.05 -10.01
CA LEU A 313 35.22 -5.46 -9.37
C LEU A 313 34.05 -6.40 -9.63
N GLU A 314 33.64 -7.18 -8.63
CA GLU A 314 32.42 -7.96 -8.71
C GLU A 314 31.22 -7.01 -8.61
N ARG A 315 30.43 -6.96 -9.69
CA ARG A 315 29.30 -6.06 -9.86
C ARG A 315 28.05 -6.87 -10.15
N GLU A 316 26.92 -6.39 -9.65
CA GLU A 316 25.62 -6.96 -9.98
C GLU A 316 25.27 -6.72 -11.45
N PRO A 317 24.61 -7.68 -12.13
CA PRO A 317 23.95 -7.44 -13.41
C PRO A 317 23.00 -6.24 -13.36
N ILE A 318 22.74 -5.61 -14.50
CA ILE A 318 21.61 -4.69 -14.61
C ILE A 318 20.32 -5.51 -14.70
N PHE A 319 19.51 -5.55 -13.65
CA PHE A 319 18.32 -6.39 -13.60
C PHE A 319 17.10 -5.78 -14.31
N LYS A 320 16.92 -4.45 -14.25
CA LYS A 320 15.77 -3.76 -14.86
C LYS A 320 16.05 -2.29 -15.13
N LEU A 321 15.53 -1.79 -16.25
CA LEU A 321 15.65 -0.39 -16.68
C LEU A 321 14.28 0.20 -17.03
N SER A 322 14.07 1.47 -16.70
CA SER A 322 12.88 2.24 -17.10
C SER A 322 13.26 3.67 -17.43
N TRP A 323 12.93 4.12 -18.64
CA TRP A 323 13.24 5.48 -19.10
C TRP A 323 11.97 6.30 -19.12
N SER A 324 11.92 7.35 -18.30
CA SER A 324 10.72 8.16 -18.10
C SER A 324 10.85 9.52 -18.77
N GLY A 325 9.79 9.92 -19.46
CA GLY A 325 9.62 11.28 -19.99
C GLY A 325 8.59 12.05 -19.19
N PHE A 326 8.64 13.37 -19.27
CA PHE A 326 7.74 14.27 -18.51
C PHE A 326 7.09 15.30 -19.45
N PRO A 327 5.92 15.87 -19.08
CA PRO A 327 5.25 16.93 -19.81
C PRO A 327 5.89 18.31 -19.55
N ASN A 328 7.21 18.37 -19.43
CA ASN A 328 8.00 19.55 -19.06
C ASN A 328 8.55 20.32 -20.28
N SER A 329 8.17 19.95 -21.49
CA SER A 329 8.64 20.55 -22.74
C SER A 329 7.51 20.64 -23.75
N SER A 330 7.54 21.70 -24.56
CA SER A 330 6.68 21.84 -25.75
C SER A 330 7.20 21.04 -26.95
N ASP A 331 8.46 20.60 -26.92
CA ASP A 331 9.02 19.73 -27.95
C ASP A 331 8.43 18.32 -27.81
N PRO A 332 7.86 17.73 -28.89
CA PRO A 332 7.28 16.39 -28.84
C PRO A 332 8.29 15.29 -28.49
N ARG A 333 9.61 15.53 -28.60
CA ARG A 333 10.69 14.61 -28.18
C ARG A 333 10.85 14.56 -26.65
N GLY A 334 10.26 15.51 -25.92
CA GLY A 334 10.31 15.60 -24.46
C GLY A 334 11.35 16.60 -23.95
N GLY A 335 11.32 16.87 -22.64
CA GLY A 335 12.33 17.68 -21.95
C GLY A 335 13.35 16.81 -21.21
N LYS A 336 13.74 17.22 -20.00
CA LYS A 336 14.58 16.40 -19.10
C LYS A 336 13.90 15.03 -18.91
N THR A 337 14.69 13.97 -18.88
CA THR A 337 14.21 12.59 -18.69
C THR A 337 14.90 11.94 -17.49
N THR A 338 14.37 10.83 -17.00
CA THR A 338 15.01 10.05 -15.93
C THR A 338 15.16 8.59 -16.34
N LEU A 339 16.25 7.96 -15.90
CA LEU A 339 16.51 6.54 -16.06
C LEU A 339 16.57 5.88 -14.68
N ALA A 340 15.64 4.98 -14.40
CA ALA A 340 15.65 4.14 -13.21
C ALA A 340 16.41 2.83 -13.48
N ILE A 341 17.32 2.48 -12.58
CA ILE A 341 18.31 1.40 -12.76
C ILE A 341 18.31 0.53 -11.51
N LEU A 342 17.92 -0.74 -11.68
CA LEU A 342 18.06 -1.79 -10.67
C LEU A 342 19.27 -2.66 -11.00
N GLY A 343 20.17 -2.84 -10.02
CA GLY A 343 21.45 -3.55 -10.18
C GLY A 343 22.59 -2.62 -10.61
N GLY A 344 23.73 -3.22 -10.98
CA GLY A 344 24.96 -2.48 -11.32
C GLY A 344 25.76 -1.99 -10.10
N LEU A 345 25.35 -2.33 -8.87
CA LEU A 345 26.05 -1.99 -7.63
C LEU A 345 27.27 -2.89 -7.44
N THR A 346 28.27 -2.39 -6.72
CA THR A 346 29.46 -3.18 -6.38
C THR A 346 29.28 -3.97 -5.08
N LEU A 347 30.00 -5.08 -4.94
CA LEU A 347 29.92 -5.91 -3.73
C LEU A 347 30.25 -5.09 -2.46
N GLY A 348 29.29 -5.00 -1.54
CA GLY A 348 29.43 -4.29 -0.26
C GLY A 348 28.70 -2.94 -0.20
N GLU A 349 28.16 -2.46 -1.32
CA GLU A 349 27.21 -1.34 -1.33
C GLU A 349 25.86 -1.76 -0.72
N ALA A 350 25.15 -0.78 -0.16
CA ALA A 350 23.81 -1.03 0.37
C ALA A 350 22.81 -1.33 -0.76
N PRO A 351 21.85 -2.25 -0.56
CA PRO A 351 20.84 -2.53 -1.56
C PRO A 351 19.96 -1.30 -1.81
N GLY A 352 19.70 -1.02 -3.08
CA GLY A 352 18.89 0.13 -3.46
C GLY A 352 18.69 0.24 -4.97
N LEU A 353 18.10 1.36 -5.37
CA LEU A 353 17.75 1.66 -6.75
C LEU A 353 18.31 3.03 -7.15
N THR A 354 19.02 3.10 -8.27
CA THR A 354 19.65 4.33 -8.77
C THR A 354 18.76 5.00 -9.81
N ILE A 355 18.51 6.30 -9.64
CA ILE A 355 17.83 7.15 -10.63
C ILE A 355 18.82 8.19 -11.15
N ILE A 356 18.93 8.30 -12.47
CA ILE A 356 19.75 9.31 -13.14
C ILE A 356 18.85 10.26 -13.92
N GLN A 357 19.03 11.56 -13.74
CA GLN A 357 18.36 12.59 -14.55
C GLN A 357 19.26 13.01 -15.72
N PHE A 358 18.69 13.02 -16.93
CA PHE A 358 19.36 13.37 -18.17
C PHE A 358 18.83 14.67 -18.78
N SER A 359 19.69 15.30 -19.57
CA SER A 359 19.35 16.50 -20.34
C SER A 359 18.33 16.23 -21.44
N ALA A 360 17.62 17.27 -21.87
CA ALA A 360 16.65 17.15 -22.97
C ALA A 360 17.33 16.84 -24.30
N PHE A 361 16.74 15.94 -25.09
CA PHE A 361 17.20 15.65 -26.45
C PHE A 361 16.65 16.67 -27.46
N ASN A 362 17.35 17.80 -27.59
CA ASN A 362 17.00 18.90 -28.50
C ASN A 362 18.15 19.18 -29.48
N PRO A 363 18.31 18.38 -30.55
CA PRO A 363 19.37 18.60 -31.53
C PRO A 363 19.19 19.93 -32.27
N SER A 364 20.32 20.60 -32.52
CA SER A 364 20.40 21.76 -33.40
C SER A 364 20.19 21.37 -34.86
N GLU A 365 19.84 22.36 -35.69
CA GLU A 365 19.64 22.15 -37.12
C GLU A 365 20.95 21.65 -37.78
N PRO A 366 20.90 20.52 -38.51
CA PRO A 366 22.08 20.04 -39.22
C PRO A 366 22.43 21.02 -40.36
N PRO A 367 23.72 21.34 -40.58
CA PRO A 367 24.11 22.23 -41.67
C PRO A 367 23.70 21.63 -43.03
N ALA A 368 23.18 22.45 -43.94
CA ALA A 368 22.78 22.01 -45.27
C ALA A 368 23.95 21.33 -46.00
N SER A 369 23.77 20.05 -46.38
CA SER A 369 24.83 19.27 -47.02
C SER A 369 25.18 19.86 -48.38
N THR A 370 26.42 20.31 -48.56
CA THR A 370 26.94 20.86 -49.82
C THR A 370 27.41 19.79 -50.81
N SER A 371 27.14 18.51 -50.58
CA SER A 371 27.65 17.41 -51.42
C SER A 371 26.60 16.30 -51.62
N PRO A 372 26.04 16.15 -52.84
CA PRO A 372 25.05 15.12 -53.15
C PRO A 372 25.61 13.69 -53.31
N ASN A 373 26.92 13.46 -53.08
CA ASN A 373 27.61 12.21 -53.42
C ASN A 373 28.35 11.50 -52.26
N SER A 374 28.15 11.86 -51.00
CA SER A 374 28.64 11.00 -49.90
C SER A 374 27.61 9.92 -49.62
N GLY A 375 27.85 8.69 -50.09
CA GLY A 375 27.06 7.49 -49.79
C GLY A 375 27.10 7.06 -48.32
N GLN A 376 26.87 7.97 -47.38
CA GLN A 376 26.75 7.67 -45.96
C GLN A 376 25.36 7.09 -45.69
N SER A 377 25.24 5.77 -45.77
CA SER A 377 24.12 5.04 -45.18
C SER A 377 24.37 4.98 -43.66
N GLY A 378 23.93 5.99 -42.90
CA GLY A 378 24.12 6.01 -41.45
C GLY A 378 23.61 7.30 -40.76
N LEU A 379 23.54 7.27 -39.43
CA LEU A 379 23.11 8.41 -38.60
C LEU A 379 24.05 9.63 -38.78
N HIS A 380 23.46 10.80 -39.04
CA HIS A 380 24.22 12.04 -39.24
C HIS A 380 25.08 12.40 -38.01
N PRO A 381 26.36 12.78 -38.15
CA PRO A 381 27.27 13.04 -37.02
C PRO A 381 26.75 14.06 -36.01
N VAL A 382 26.10 15.15 -36.46
CA VAL A 382 25.51 16.17 -35.55
C VAL A 382 24.38 15.58 -34.70
N MET A 383 23.56 14.70 -35.29
CA MET A 383 22.46 14.05 -34.56
C MET A 383 23.01 13.04 -33.56
N ARG A 384 24.04 12.27 -33.95
CA ARG A 384 24.74 11.36 -33.06
C ARG A 384 25.36 12.09 -31.87
N GLN A 385 26.00 13.24 -32.11
CA GLN A 385 26.57 14.07 -31.05
C GLN A 385 25.48 14.65 -30.13
N ALA A 386 24.37 15.12 -30.69
CA ALA A 386 23.25 15.63 -29.88
C ALA A 386 22.64 14.54 -28.99
N MET A 387 22.51 13.31 -29.48
CA MET A 387 22.10 12.17 -28.65
C MET A 387 23.12 11.92 -27.53
N ARG A 388 24.43 11.90 -27.85
CA ARG A 388 25.47 11.71 -26.83
C ARG A 388 25.47 12.79 -25.76
N ASN A 389 25.26 14.05 -26.13
CA ASN A 389 25.17 15.18 -25.20
C ASN A 389 23.91 15.07 -24.31
N SER A 390 22.81 14.52 -24.82
CA SER A 390 21.60 14.32 -24.00
C SER A 390 21.80 13.26 -22.90
N LEU A 391 22.82 12.41 -23.00
CA LEU A 391 23.20 11.42 -21.99
C LEU A 391 24.12 11.97 -20.89
N ASP A 392 24.38 13.28 -20.88
CA ASP A 392 25.11 13.92 -19.80
C ASP A 392 24.21 13.99 -18.54
N VAL A 393 24.74 13.50 -17.42
CA VAL A 393 24.03 13.42 -16.14
C VAL A 393 23.85 14.82 -15.57
N LEU A 394 22.61 15.18 -15.27
CA LEU A 394 22.28 16.41 -14.57
C LEU A 394 22.32 16.19 -13.06
N ASP A 395 21.69 15.11 -12.59
CA ASP A 395 21.59 14.78 -11.18
C ASP A 395 21.36 13.26 -11.01
N SER A 396 21.58 12.76 -9.80
CA SER A 396 21.36 11.35 -9.47
C SER A 396 20.79 11.19 -8.06
N TYR A 397 19.92 10.21 -7.88
CA TYR A 397 19.29 9.90 -6.61
C TYR A 397 19.31 8.40 -6.34
N PHE A 398 19.50 8.01 -5.08
CA PHE A 398 19.56 6.61 -4.67
C PHE A 398 18.45 6.31 -3.66
N TYR A 399 17.51 5.42 -4.02
CA TYR A 399 16.51 4.92 -3.07
C TYR A 399 17.12 3.78 -2.26
N PHE A 400 17.31 4.01 -0.95
CA PHE A 400 17.80 2.99 -0.03
C PHE A 400 16.66 2.04 0.37
N ALA A 401 16.97 0.75 0.42
CA ALA A 401 16.06 -0.28 0.93
C ALA A 401 16.69 -1.02 2.12
N GLN A 402 15.86 -1.47 3.07
CA GLN A 402 16.34 -2.27 4.20
C GLN A 402 16.71 -3.70 3.80
N GLY A 403 16.20 -4.18 2.66
CA GLY A 403 16.46 -5.51 2.11
C GLY A 403 16.64 -5.43 0.60
N VAL A 404 16.95 -6.58 -0.02
CA VAL A 404 17.19 -6.67 -1.47
C VAL A 404 15.92 -6.28 -2.23
N ILE A 405 16.06 -5.37 -3.19
CA ILE A 405 14.97 -5.00 -4.11
C ILE A 405 14.89 -6.06 -5.20
N GLN A 406 13.76 -6.76 -5.25
CA GLN A 406 13.51 -7.82 -6.23
C GLN A 406 12.92 -7.26 -7.53
N ASP A 407 12.09 -6.22 -7.45
CA ASP A 407 11.53 -5.51 -8.61
C ASP A 407 11.05 -4.09 -8.22
N TYR A 408 10.79 -3.23 -9.21
CA TYR A 408 10.09 -1.95 -9.01
C TYR A 408 8.99 -1.67 -10.05
N LEU A 409 7.99 -0.84 -9.67
CA LEU A 409 6.95 -0.33 -10.56
C LEU A 409 6.93 1.19 -10.54
N LEU A 410 7.01 1.83 -11.72
CA LEU A 410 6.66 3.23 -11.84
C LEU A 410 5.15 3.36 -12.00
N ILE A 411 4.56 4.37 -11.35
CA ILE A 411 3.12 4.66 -11.41
C ILE A 411 2.91 5.95 -12.20
N PRO A 412 2.51 5.88 -13.48
CA PRO A 412 2.15 7.05 -14.28
C PRO A 412 0.99 7.83 -13.68
N ARG A 413 0.97 9.13 -13.92
CA ARG A 413 -0.14 9.98 -13.51
C ARG A 413 -1.46 9.59 -14.17
N ASN A 414 -1.45 9.42 -15.50
CA ASN A 414 -2.65 9.17 -16.31
C ASN A 414 -2.34 8.69 -17.75
N ASN A 415 -1.11 8.28 -18.05
CA ASN A 415 -0.70 7.90 -19.39
C ASN A 415 -0.15 6.47 -19.41
N PRO A 416 -0.83 5.52 -20.08
CA PRO A 416 -0.41 4.12 -20.12
C PRO A 416 0.62 3.82 -21.22
N HIS A 417 0.95 4.80 -22.08
CA HIS A 417 1.93 4.62 -23.17
C HIS A 417 3.37 4.56 -22.64
N TYR A 418 4.34 4.39 -23.55
CA TYR A 418 5.77 4.33 -23.21
C TYR A 418 6.09 3.21 -22.21
N ALA A 419 5.48 2.03 -22.37
CA ALA A 419 5.59 0.92 -21.41
C ALA A 419 5.18 1.30 -19.96
N GLY A 420 4.30 2.31 -19.80
CA GLY A 420 3.83 2.74 -18.48
C GLY A 420 4.88 3.53 -17.69
N THR A 421 5.77 4.27 -18.35
CA THR A 421 6.82 5.07 -17.68
C THR A 421 6.73 6.57 -17.97
N PHE A 422 5.65 7.07 -18.58
CA PHE A 422 5.50 8.49 -18.87
C PHE A 422 4.81 9.26 -17.72
N ASP A 423 5.42 10.36 -17.30
CA ASP A 423 4.99 11.18 -16.15
C ASP A 423 4.67 10.37 -14.86
N PRO A 424 5.59 9.51 -14.39
CA PRO A 424 5.39 8.78 -13.14
C PRO A 424 5.40 9.71 -11.93
N ILE A 425 4.44 9.48 -11.02
CA ILE A 425 4.24 10.23 -9.77
C ILE A 425 4.72 9.48 -8.52
N ALA A 426 4.91 8.17 -8.66
CA ALA A 426 5.33 7.29 -7.59
C ALA A 426 6.16 6.12 -8.13
N ILE A 427 6.95 5.54 -7.25
CA ILE A 427 7.66 4.27 -7.48
C ILE A 427 7.32 3.29 -6.34
N LEU A 428 6.95 2.07 -6.70
CA LEU A 428 6.82 0.95 -5.77
C LEU A 428 8.08 0.09 -5.82
N LEU A 429 8.60 -0.31 -4.67
CA LEU A 429 9.72 -1.23 -4.54
C LEU A 429 9.24 -2.52 -3.89
N LEU A 430 9.48 -3.66 -4.54
CA LEU A 430 9.30 -4.99 -3.95
C LEU A 430 10.58 -5.39 -3.23
N THR A 431 10.53 -5.46 -1.90
CA THR A 431 11.68 -5.74 -1.06
C THR A 431 11.55 -7.09 -0.38
N GLU A 432 12.66 -7.82 -0.29
CA GLU A 432 12.75 -9.03 0.51
C GLU A 432 13.00 -8.71 1.98
N GLY A 433 12.26 -9.36 2.86
CA GLY A 433 12.36 -9.25 4.31
C GLY A 433 12.68 -10.60 4.98
N GLU A 434 12.71 -10.60 6.30
CA GLU A 434 13.02 -11.79 7.07
C GLU A 434 11.99 -12.92 6.84
N GLY A 435 12.44 -14.17 6.92
CA GLY A 435 11.57 -15.34 6.84
C GLY A 435 10.91 -15.53 5.47
N THR A 436 11.66 -15.25 4.39
CA THR A 436 11.23 -15.30 2.98
C THR A 436 10.04 -14.37 2.66
N THR A 437 9.85 -13.33 3.46
CA THR A 437 8.79 -12.36 3.18
C THR A 437 9.20 -11.44 2.03
N ARG A 438 8.22 -11.01 1.25
CA ARG A 438 8.36 -10.07 0.14
C ARG A 438 7.22 -9.07 0.24
N THR A 439 7.58 -7.81 0.42
CA THR A 439 6.65 -6.72 0.76
C THR A 439 6.86 -5.53 -0.16
N VAL A 440 5.93 -4.57 -0.15
CA VAL A 440 5.98 -3.41 -1.05
C VAL A 440 6.11 -2.12 -0.23
N GLU A 441 7.00 -1.25 -0.69
CA GLU A 441 7.11 0.14 -0.22
C GLU A 441 6.85 1.10 -1.38
N ALA A 442 6.38 2.31 -1.08
CA ALA A 442 6.10 3.34 -2.07
C ALA A 442 6.81 4.63 -1.75
N PHE A 443 7.31 5.30 -2.78
CA PHE A 443 8.00 6.57 -2.68
C PHE A 443 7.51 7.53 -3.77
N GLN A 444 7.57 8.83 -3.50
CA GLN A 444 7.33 9.85 -4.50
C GLN A 444 8.32 9.72 -5.67
N TYR A 445 7.84 9.95 -6.89
CA TYR A 445 8.65 10.00 -8.09
C TYR A 445 8.21 11.18 -8.98
N PRO A 446 9.10 11.86 -9.73
CA PRO A 446 10.55 11.80 -9.56
C PRO A 446 10.96 12.23 -8.13
N PRO A 447 12.18 11.88 -7.67
CA PRO A 447 12.70 12.38 -6.42
C PRO A 447 12.50 13.90 -6.29
N SER A 448 12.08 14.35 -5.10
CA SER A 448 11.80 15.78 -4.83
C SER A 448 13.00 16.68 -5.15
N VAL A 449 14.23 16.18 -4.95
CA VAL A 449 15.50 16.84 -5.30
C VAL A 449 15.57 17.24 -6.78
N PHE A 450 14.90 16.53 -7.68
CA PHE A 450 14.88 16.87 -9.10
C PHE A 450 13.92 18.03 -9.44
N SER A 451 13.18 18.57 -8.46
CA SER A 451 12.11 19.56 -8.66
C SER A 451 12.54 21.04 -8.51
N HIS A 452 13.85 21.34 -8.50
CA HIS A 452 14.40 22.69 -8.24
C HIS A 452 14.05 23.81 -9.25
N ASP A 453 13.14 23.61 -10.21
CA ASP A 453 12.85 24.57 -11.30
C ASP A 453 11.43 25.19 -11.28
N ILE A 454 10.61 25.02 -10.24
CA ILE A 454 9.32 25.73 -10.15
C ILE A 454 9.48 26.97 -9.26
N PRO A 455 9.50 28.21 -9.82
CA PRO A 455 9.45 29.40 -8.99
C PRO A 455 8.13 29.43 -8.22
N ILE A 456 8.22 29.35 -6.89
CA ILE A 456 7.10 29.54 -5.98
C ILE A 456 6.53 30.94 -6.26
N PRO A 457 5.23 31.10 -6.54
CA PRO A 457 4.63 32.43 -6.61
C PRO A 457 4.78 33.06 -5.23
N GLU A 458 5.51 34.17 -5.15
CA GLU A 458 5.71 34.93 -3.92
C GLU A 458 4.36 35.15 -3.22
N ARG A 459 4.19 34.53 -2.05
CA ARG A 459 3.15 34.91 -1.10
C ARG A 459 3.48 36.35 -0.69
N PRO A 460 2.56 37.32 -0.78
CA PRO A 460 2.85 38.69 -0.42
C PRO A 460 3.18 38.75 1.08
N THR A 461 4.46 38.95 1.39
CA THR A 461 4.92 39.25 2.74
C THR A 461 4.43 40.64 3.13
N PRO A 462 3.79 40.82 4.30
CA PRO A 462 3.49 42.14 4.80
C PRO A 462 4.81 42.85 5.12
N ALA A 463 4.98 44.05 4.58
CA ALA A 463 6.13 44.90 4.82
C ALA A 463 6.29 45.17 6.32
N VAL A 464 7.32 44.59 6.94
CA VAL A 464 7.78 44.98 8.27
C VAL A 464 9.12 45.68 8.10
N THR A 465 9.06 47.02 8.17
CA THR A 465 10.20 47.87 8.47
C THR A 465 10.69 47.59 9.89
N ALA A 466 11.89 47.03 10.03
CA ALA A 466 12.76 47.25 11.18
C ALA A 466 14.20 46.85 10.84
N THR A 467 15.07 47.84 10.72
CA THR A 467 16.53 47.67 10.72
C THR A 467 16.99 47.27 12.13
N VAL A 468 17.52 46.06 12.28
CA VAL A 468 18.28 45.66 13.47
C VAL A 468 19.57 45.00 12.98
N ASP A 469 20.71 45.53 13.42
CA ASP A 469 22.04 44.95 13.21
C ASP A 469 22.08 43.55 13.83
N LEU A 470 22.11 42.51 12.98
CA LEU A 470 22.32 41.13 13.39
C LEU A 470 23.74 40.68 13.02
N ASP A 471 24.35 39.95 13.96
CA ASP A 471 25.75 39.50 13.90
C ASP A 471 25.95 38.53 12.71
N PRO A 472 26.97 38.70 11.85
CA PRO A 472 27.15 37.88 10.64
C PRO A 472 27.28 36.37 10.93
N LEU A 473 27.75 36.03 12.12
CA LEU A 473 27.92 34.65 12.58
C LEU A 473 26.59 33.98 12.98
N SER A 474 25.58 34.73 13.44
CA SER A 474 24.27 34.15 13.76
C SER A 474 23.46 33.88 12.49
N VAL A 475 23.58 34.76 11.48
CA VAL A 475 22.96 34.55 10.17
C VAL A 475 23.55 33.34 9.46
N LEU A 476 24.88 33.17 9.51
CA LEU A 476 25.54 31.98 8.98
C LEU A 476 25.20 30.70 9.76
N ALA A 477 25.00 30.79 11.08
CA ALA A 477 24.57 29.65 11.89
C ALA A 477 23.11 29.26 11.64
N ASP A 478 22.23 30.26 11.44
CA ASP A 478 20.84 30.04 11.04
C ASP A 478 20.73 29.51 9.61
N ASP A 479 21.55 30.01 8.67
CA ASP A 479 21.66 29.48 7.31
C ASP A 479 22.21 28.06 7.30
N LEU A 480 23.24 27.76 8.10
CA LEU A 480 23.78 26.41 8.23
C LEU A 480 22.78 25.46 8.91
N ALA A 481 22.03 25.94 9.91
CA ALA A 481 20.97 25.18 10.55
C ALA A 481 19.79 24.94 9.60
N HIS A 482 19.43 25.92 8.77
CA HIS A 482 18.46 25.75 7.70
C HIS A 482 18.97 24.77 6.63
N THR A 483 20.24 24.84 6.24
CA THR A 483 20.84 23.93 5.26
C THR A 483 20.99 22.51 5.80
N LEU A 484 21.33 22.34 7.09
CA LEU A 484 21.39 21.04 7.77
C LEU A 484 19.99 20.46 7.97
N LYS A 485 19.01 21.32 8.27
CA LYS A 485 17.61 20.92 8.37
C LYS A 485 17.02 20.57 7.01
N ASP A 486 17.39 21.30 5.95
CA ASP A 486 17.08 20.95 4.57
C ASP A 486 17.79 19.65 4.17
N LEU A 487 18.99 19.37 4.64
CA LEU A 487 19.69 18.08 4.43
C LEU A 487 19.06 16.92 5.22
N GLU A 488 18.56 17.16 6.43
CA GLU A 488 17.81 16.18 7.23
C GLU A 488 16.39 15.93 6.65
N GLU A 489 15.73 16.98 6.15
CA GLU A 489 14.42 16.90 5.48
C GLU A 489 14.51 16.35 4.03
N ASN A 490 15.64 16.54 3.32
CA ASN A 490 15.86 15.99 1.98
C ASN A 490 16.34 14.53 1.96
N ASN A 491 16.83 14.00 3.09
CA ASN A 491 17.30 12.61 3.19
C ASN A 491 16.18 11.59 3.46
N ASP A 492 15.02 12.03 3.96
CA ASP A 492 13.86 11.16 4.09
C ASP A 492 13.14 11.11 2.74
N HIS A 493 13.39 10.04 1.97
CA HIS A 493 12.59 9.69 0.80
C HIS A 493 11.11 9.96 1.12
N GLN A 494 10.39 10.82 0.36
CA GLN A 494 8.99 11.09 0.68
C GLN A 494 8.17 9.80 0.45
N ARG A 495 8.06 8.98 1.49
CA ARG A 495 7.37 7.70 1.51
C ARG A 495 5.88 7.96 1.33
N LEU A 496 5.27 7.22 0.40
CA LEU A 496 3.85 7.31 0.15
C LEU A 496 3.10 6.23 0.95
N LEU A 497 1.93 6.60 1.45
CA LEU A 497 0.99 5.70 2.07
C LEU A 497 0.31 4.84 1.00
N ILE A 498 0.47 3.53 1.15
CA ILE A 498 -0.13 2.50 0.30
C ILE A 498 -1.40 1.92 0.96
N PRO A 499 -2.22 1.14 0.22
CA PRO A 499 -3.33 0.40 0.82
C PRO A 499 -2.94 -0.31 2.11
N ALA A 500 -3.81 -0.24 3.12
CA ALA A 500 -3.54 -0.70 4.49
C ALA A 500 -3.03 -2.15 4.55
N ALA A 501 -3.59 -3.04 3.75
CA ALA A 501 -3.15 -4.44 3.65
C ALA A 501 -1.65 -4.55 3.30
N LEU A 502 -1.17 -3.75 2.35
CA LEU A 502 0.24 -3.74 1.92
C LEU A 502 1.13 -3.05 2.96
N PHE A 503 0.65 -1.95 3.55
CA PHE A 503 1.35 -1.25 4.61
C PHE A 503 1.61 -2.18 5.81
N HIS A 504 0.59 -2.90 6.26
CA HIS A 504 0.67 -3.84 7.38
C HIS A 504 1.47 -5.10 7.05
N GLY A 505 1.46 -5.56 5.79
CA GLY A 505 2.35 -6.61 5.31
C GLY A 505 3.82 -6.22 5.47
N LYS A 506 4.17 -4.96 5.13
CA LYS A 506 5.54 -4.43 5.26
C LYS A 506 5.96 -4.13 6.70
N SER A 507 5.11 -3.50 7.50
CA SER A 507 5.44 -3.19 8.91
C SER A 507 5.50 -4.46 9.77
N GLY A 508 4.76 -5.50 9.37
CA GLY A 508 4.76 -6.81 10.00
C GLY A 508 4.08 -6.79 11.36
N ILE A 509 2.77 -7.06 11.40
CA ILE A 509 1.99 -7.13 12.65
C ILE A 509 2.54 -8.24 13.55
N LEU A 510 2.80 -7.91 14.82
CA LEU A 510 3.16 -8.88 15.85
C LEU A 510 1.93 -9.35 16.63
N CYS A 511 1.06 -8.41 17.00
CA CYS A 511 -0.21 -8.65 17.68
C CYS A 511 -1.06 -7.37 17.64
N GLY A 512 -2.27 -7.45 18.19
CA GLY A 512 -3.11 -6.28 18.38
C GLY A 512 -4.26 -6.51 19.34
N GLN A 513 -4.92 -5.43 19.70
CA GLN A 513 -5.98 -5.39 20.68
C GLN A 513 -7.23 -4.70 20.14
N LEU A 514 -8.36 -5.40 20.22
CA LEU A 514 -9.67 -4.85 19.87
C LEU A 514 -10.23 -4.03 21.04
N LEU A 515 -10.73 -2.84 20.75
CA LEU A 515 -11.33 -1.95 21.72
C LEU A 515 -12.68 -1.42 21.22
N LYS A 516 -13.68 -1.50 22.09
CA LYS A 516 -14.93 -0.77 21.93
C LYS A 516 -14.74 0.65 22.46
N LEU A 517 -15.13 1.64 21.68
CA LEU A 517 -15.04 3.05 22.05
C LEU A 517 -16.41 3.69 22.24
N GLU A 518 -16.47 4.65 23.15
CA GLU A 518 -17.60 5.58 23.22
C GLU A 518 -17.57 6.53 22.01
N ARG A 519 -18.74 7.08 21.67
CA ARG A 519 -18.90 7.89 20.46
C ARG A 519 -18.01 9.14 20.47
N GLU A 520 -17.90 9.81 21.62
CA GLU A 520 -17.11 11.04 21.77
C GLU A 520 -15.61 10.73 21.59
N THR A 521 -15.10 9.70 22.27
CA THR A 521 -13.73 9.19 22.12
C THR A 521 -13.41 8.84 20.66
N TYR A 522 -14.31 8.10 20.00
CA TYR A 522 -14.14 7.73 18.60
C TYR A 522 -14.06 8.96 17.69
N GLN A 523 -14.95 9.95 17.89
CA GLN A 523 -14.94 11.17 17.10
C GLN A 523 -13.63 11.96 17.24
N THR A 524 -13.04 12.00 18.44
CA THR A 524 -11.74 12.62 18.66
C THR A 524 -10.62 11.91 17.90
N LEU A 525 -10.59 10.58 17.91
CA LEU A 525 -9.59 9.80 17.17
C LEU A 525 -9.79 9.91 15.65
N ALA A 526 -11.04 9.91 15.18
CA ALA A 526 -11.38 9.99 13.76
C ALA A 526 -11.27 11.41 13.17
N ALA A 527 -11.02 12.44 13.98
CA ALA A 527 -10.91 13.83 13.53
C ALA A 527 -9.60 14.12 12.77
N GLY A 528 -8.58 13.28 12.92
CA GLY A 528 -7.29 13.42 12.27
C GLY A 528 -7.42 13.44 10.74
N LYS A 529 -6.66 14.33 10.08
CA LYS A 529 -6.58 14.40 8.62
C LYS A 529 -5.16 14.10 8.19
N VAL A 530 -5.01 13.19 7.24
CA VAL A 530 -3.75 12.96 6.55
C VAL A 530 -3.68 13.94 5.38
N GLU A 531 -2.50 14.53 5.14
CA GLU A 531 -2.29 15.35 3.95
C GLU A 531 -2.39 14.51 2.68
N ASP A 532 -3.23 14.93 1.72
CA ASP A 532 -3.49 14.18 0.49
C ASP A 532 -2.22 13.90 -0.33
N GLY A 533 -1.18 14.74 -0.21
CA GLY A 533 0.09 14.58 -0.92
C GLY A 533 0.95 13.39 -0.49
N LEU A 534 0.65 12.79 0.67
CA LEU A 534 1.39 11.63 1.20
C LEU A 534 0.75 10.29 0.82
N LYS A 535 -0.37 10.27 0.09
CA LYS A 535 -1.09 9.04 -0.25
C LYS A 535 -0.88 8.64 -1.71
N LEU A 536 -0.66 7.35 -1.95
CA LEU A 536 -0.77 6.81 -3.30
C LEU A 536 -2.21 6.96 -3.80
N SER A 537 -2.38 7.78 -4.83
CA SER A 537 -3.70 8.13 -5.36
C SER A 537 -4.28 6.98 -6.18
N LEU A 538 -5.07 6.11 -5.53
CA LEU A 538 -5.87 5.07 -6.17
C LEU A 538 -7.34 5.48 -6.14
N ASN A 539 -7.92 5.67 -7.32
CA ASN A 539 -9.29 6.18 -7.49
C ASN A 539 -10.15 5.27 -8.39
N GLY A 540 -9.65 4.08 -8.72
CA GLY A 540 -10.31 3.17 -9.66
C GLY A 540 -11.51 2.45 -9.06
N GLY A 541 -12.60 2.40 -9.82
CA GLY A 541 -13.85 1.76 -9.45
C GLY A 541 -14.62 2.47 -8.33
N GLN A 542 -15.80 1.93 -8.04
CA GLN A 542 -16.65 2.34 -6.94
C GLN A 542 -17.18 1.11 -6.21
N ALA A 543 -17.41 1.23 -4.91
CA ALA A 543 -17.88 0.13 -4.07
C ALA A 543 -19.15 0.52 -3.29
N TRP A 544 -20.09 -0.40 -3.17
CA TRP A 544 -21.31 -0.24 -2.38
C TRP A 544 -21.50 -1.43 -1.42
N ALA A 545 -22.33 -1.23 -0.41
CA ALA A 545 -22.75 -2.34 0.42
C ALA A 545 -23.57 -3.35 -0.39
N ASP A 546 -23.45 -4.63 -0.05
CA ASP A 546 -24.28 -5.70 -0.60
C ASP A 546 -25.78 -5.36 -0.44
N GLU A 547 -26.49 -5.29 -1.58
CA GLU A 547 -27.91 -4.93 -1.63
C GLU A 547 -28.79 -5.90 -0.83
N PHE A 548 -28.43 -7.19 -0.78
CA PHE A 548 -29.17 -8.20 -0.02
C PHE A 548 -29.05 -7.99 1.50
N LYS A 549 -27.99 -7.33 1.93
CA LYS A 549 -27.68 -7.03 3.35
C LYS A 549 -27.95 -5.59 3.73
N ALA A 550 -28.38 -4.75 2.80
CA ALA A 550 -28.63 -3.33 3.02
C ALA A 550 -29.58 -3.05 4.19
N ASN A 551 -30.56 -3.92 4.46
CA ASN A 551 -31.47 -3.77 5.60
C ASN A 551 -30.79 -4.02 6.95
N ASP A 552 -29.90 -5.01 7.04
CA ASP A 552 -29.11 -5.27 8.24
C ASP A 552 -28.08 -4.15 8.45
N LEU A 553 -27.49 -3.61 7.38
CA LEU A 553 -26.60 -2.44 7.46
C LEU A 553 -27.26 -1.18 8.02
N LYS A 554 -28.58 -1.00 7.86
CA LYS A 554 -29.29 0.13 8.51
C LYS A 554 -29.21 0.05 10.04
N LEU A 555 -28.94 -1.13 10.61
CA LEU A 555 -28.73 -1.34 12.03
C LEU A 555 -27.28 -1.05 12.47
N ALA A 556 -26.34 -0.85 11.54
CA ALA A 556 -24.95 -0.53 11.86
C ALA A 556 -24.82 0.72 12.74
N LYS A 557 -25.72 1.69 12.60
CA LYS A 557 -25.77 2.90 13.45
C LYS A 557 -25.99 2.63 14.94
N PHE A 558 -26.51 1.45 15.29
CA PHE A 558 -26.72 1.02 16.67
C PHE A 558 -25.57 0.13 17.19
N GLN A 559 -24.65 -0.27 16.32
CA GLN A 559 -23.44 -0.98 16.73
C GLN A 559 -22.43 0.02 17.31
N PRO A 560 -21.62 -0.39 18.30
CA PRO A 560 -20.61 0.50 18.85
C PRO A 560 -19.43 0.68 17.89
N HIS A 561 -18.72 1.79 18.04
CA HIS A 561 -17.48 2.03 17.33
C HIS A 561 -16.36 1.16 17.89
N ARG A 562 -15.52 0.63 16.99
CA ARG A 562 -14.40 -0.24 17.38
C ARG A 562 -13.13 0.15 16.68
N VAL A 563 -12.06 0.16 17.46
CA VAL A 563 -10.70 0.38 16.98
C VAL A 563 -9.86 -0.83 17.33
N LEU A 564 -9.10 -1.31 16.36
CA LEU A 564 -8.05 -2.29 16.53
C LEU A 564 -6.72 -1.54 16.64
N ILE A 565 -6.00 -1.75 17.73
CA ILE A 565 -4.66 -1.20 17.93
C ILE A 565 -3.66 -2.31 17.63
N THR A 566 -2.87 -2.16 16.59
CA THR A 566 -1.84 -3.13 16.17
C THR A 566 -0.44 -2.60 16.44
N TRP A 567 0.49 -3.47 16.82
CA TRP A 567 1.90 -3.13 16.92
C TRP A 567 2.74 -4.06 16.06
N HIS A 568 3.82 -3.49 15.53
CA HIS A 568 4.51 -3.99 14.37
C HIS A 568 5.98 -4.27 14.66
N ARG A 569 6.62 -5.04 13.78
CA ARG A 569 8.05 -5.39 13.88
C ARG A 569 8.94 -4.17 13.69
N ASP A 570 8.54 -3.24 12.83
CA ASP A 570 9.25 -1.98 12.55
C ASP A 570 9.15 -0.92 13.65
N LEU A 571 8.70 -1.33 14.85
CA LEU A 571 8.48 -0.50 16.03
C LEU A 571 7.41 0.58 15.84
N SER A 572 6.45 0.35 14.95
CA SER A 572 5.27 1.20 14.80
C SER A 572 4.04 0.64 15.54
N ILE A 573 3.10 1.54 15.87
CA ILE A 573 1.77 1.20 16.41
C ILE A 573 0.73 1.90 15.55
N CYS A 574 -0.29 1.16 15.10
CA CYS A 574 -1.35 1.67 14.23
C CYS A 574 -2.73 1.51 14.86
N PHE A 575 -3.64 2.39 14.46
CA PHE A 575 -5.04 2.40 14.88
C PHE A 575 -5.92 2.18 13.65
N GLU A 576 -6.74 1.14 13.67
CA GLU A 576 -7.60 0.75 12.55
C GLU A 576 -9.06 0.75 12.98
N ASP A 577 -9.94 1.37 12.20
CA ASP A 577 -11.38 1.39 12.46
C ASP A 577 -12.07 0.16 11.86
N LEU A 578 -12.72 -0.63 12.73
CA LEU A 578 -13.49 -1.84 12.39
C LEU A 578 -15.01 -1.62 12.58
N SER A 579 -15.45 -0.36 12.65
CA SER A 579 -16.84 0.02 12.82
C SER A 579 -17.69 -0.41 11.61
N ALA A 580 -18.86 -1.01 11.86
CA ALA A 580 -19.81 -1.40 10.80
C ALA A 580 -20.31 -0.20 9.99
N GLN A 581 -20.26 0.99 10.58
CA GLN A 581 -20.64 2.28 10.00
C GLN A 581 -19.84 2.60 8.73
N LEU A 582 -18.60 2.12 8.63
CA LEU A 582 -17.75 2.31 7.45
C LEU A 582 -18.28 1.59 6.21
N LEU A 583 -19.08 0.54 6.41
CA LEU A 583 -19.63 -0.29 5.33
C LEU A 583 -20.96 0.26 4.79
N VAL A 584 -21.52 1.30 5.42
CA VAL A 584 -22.83 1.85 5.04
C VAL A 584 -22.69 2.69 3.77
N ALA A 585 -23.00 2.09 2.63
CA ALA A 585 -23.16 2.78 1.35
C ALA A 585 -24.37 2.25 0.60
N GLN A 586 -25.13 3.14 -0.04
CA GLN A 586 -26.29 2.80 -0.86
C GLN A 586 -26.23 3.62 -2.15
N ARG A 587 -26.54 2.98 -3.28
CA ARG A 587 -26.57 3.66 -4.58
C ARG A 587 -27.50 4.89 -4.53
N PRO A 588 -27.09 6.04 -5.07
CA PRO A 588 -25.90 6.27 -5.91
C PRO A 588 -24.62 6.64 -5.14
N THR A 589 -24.63 6.70 -3.81
CA THR A 589 -23.47 7.15 -3.01
C THR A 589 -22.55 5.96 -2.67
N PRO A 590 -21.32 5.90 -3.21
CA PRO A 590 -20.39 4.81 -2.92
C PRO A 590 -19.77 4.95 -1.52
N LEU A 591 -19.06 3.91 -1.09
CA LEU A 591 -18.21 3.94 0.10
C LEU A 591 -17.20 5.08 0.00
N GLN A 592 -16.94 5.73 1.13
CA GLN A 592 -16.03 6.88 1.22
C GLN A 592 -14.70 6.51 1.89
N THR A 593 -14.63 5.35 2.52
CA THR A 593 -13.48 4.85 3.27
C THR A 593 -13.30 3.35 3.02
N ASN A 594 -12.09 2.86 3.25
CA ASN A 594 -11.79 1.43 3.22
C ASN A 594 -12.28 0.74 4.51
N PHE A 595 -12.33 -0.59 4.49
CA PHE A 595 -12.52 -1.39 5.69
C PHE A 595 -11.46 -2.49 5.76
N PRO A 596 -10.65 -2.57 6.83
CA PRO A 596 -10.53 -1.58 7.91
C PRO A 596 -10.07 -0.21 7.38
N ASN A 597 -10.37 0.85 8.14
CA ASN A 597 -9.84 2.18 7.83
C ASN A 597 -8.69 2.52 8.79
N THR A 598 -7.45 2.54 8.28
CA THR A 598 -6.25 2.87 9.07
C THR A 598 -6.14 4.37 9.29
N PHE A 599 -6.03 4.80 10.54
CA PHE A 599 -5.79 6.19 10.92
C PHE A 599 -4.29 6.49 10.92
N PHE A 600 -3.72 6.76 9.73
CA PHE A 600 -2.28 7.00 9.60
C PHE A 600 -1.74 8.20 10.40
N ASP A 601 -2.58 9.21 10.66
CA ASP A 601 -2.23 10.36 11.52
C ASP A 601 -2.06 9.95 13.01
N LEU A 602 -2.62 8.82 13.42
CA LEU A 602 -2.48 8.29 14.78
C LEU A 602 -1.30 7.32 14.92
N THR A 603 -0.60 6.99 13.83
CA THR A 603 0.47 5.99 13.88
C THR A 603 1.66 6.49 14.69
N ILE A 604 2.05 5.74 15.73
CA ILE A 604 3.21 6.03 16.58
C ILE A 604 4.43 5.33 16.02
N ASP A 605 5.55 6.04 15.88
CA ASP A 605 6.88 5.48 15.54
C ASP A 605 7.82 5.68 16.73
N LEU A 606 8.39 4.58 17.24
CA LEU A 606 9.29 4.63 18.39
C LEU A 606 10.73 5.00 18.02
N ARG A 607 11.13 4.86 16.75
CA ARG A 607 12.53 5.08 16.32
C ARG A 607 13.06 6.47 16.67
N PRO A 608 12.33 7.58 16.45
CA PRO A 608 12.80 8.91 16.85
C PRO A 608 13.08 9.03 18.34
N VAL A 609 12.30 8.34 19.19
CA VAL A 609 12.51 8.34 20.65
C VAL A 609 13.74 7.52 21.04
N LEU A 610 13.92 6.36 20.43
CA LEU A 610 15.04 5.47 20.75
C LEU A 610 16.40 6.02 20.26
N LEU A 611 16.40 6.79 19.17
CA LEU A 611 17.59 7.43 18.62
C LEU A 611 17.94 8.75 19.32
N ASP A 612 17.02 9.36 20.07
CA ASP A 612 17.25 10.62 20.75
C ASP A 612 18.35 10.52 21.82
N SER A 613 19.19 11.56 21.91
CA SER A 613 20.34 11.61 22.81
C SER A 613 19.97 11.47 24.30
N SER A 614 18.78 11.95 24.71
CA SER A 614 18.33 11.85 26.11
C SER A 614 17.99 10.42 26.54
N VAL A 615 17.69 9.56 25.57
CA VAL A 615 17.35 8.15 25.76
C VAL A 615 18.59 7.29 25.53
N SER A 616 19.28 7.45 24.41
CA SER A 616 20.45 6.64 24.05
C SER A 616 21.63 6.80 25.03
N SER A 617 21.80 7.97 25.67
CA SER A 617 22.80 8.16 26.72
C SER A 617 22.49 7.45 28.05
N ARG A 618 21.25 6.99 28.22
CA ARG A 618 20.71 6.41 29.46
C ARG A 618 20.22 4.98 29.31
N THR A 619 20.45 4.38 28.15
CA THR A 619 20.03 3.03 27.79
C THR A 619 21.22 2.25 27.25
N SER A 620 21.13 0.91 27.27
CA SER A 620 22.21 0.09 26.72
C SER A 620 22.27 0.27 25.19
N PRO A 621 23.47 0.23 24.57
CA PRO A 621 23.60 0.24 23.12
C PRO A 621 22.84 -0.91 22.44
N GLU A 622 22.69 -2.04 23.15
CA GLU A 622 21.93 -3.22 22.71
C GLU A 622 20.41 -2.97 22.59
N LEU A 623 19.88 -1.89 23.20
CA LEU A 623 18.47 -1.56 23.14
C LEU A 623 18.01 -1.43 21.68
N LEU A 624 18.72 -0.68 20.84
CA LEU A 624 18.32 -0.43 19.45
C LEU A 624 18.33 -1.70 18.59
N GLU A 625 19.21 -2.65 18.88
CA GLU A 625 19.40 -3.86 18.07
C GLU A 625 18.36 -4.95 18.39
N TYR A 626 17.97 -5.10 19.66
CA TYR A 626 17.11 -6.20 20.11
C TYR A 626 15.72 -5.77 20.60
N THR A 627 15.42 -4.46 20.62
CA THR A 627 14.12 -3.96 21.06
C THR A 627 13.01 -4.45 20.15
N ARG A 628 11.95 -4.96 20.77
CA ARG A 628 10.65 -5.21 20.13
C ARG A 628 9.55 -4.71 21.04
N ILE A 629 8.39 -4.40 20.45
CA ILE A 629 7.19 -4.07 21.23
C ILE A 629 6.64 -5.38 21.82
N ASN A 630 6.60 -5.47 23.15
CA ASN A 630 6.04 -6.61 23.87
C ASN A 630 4.52 -6.48 24.03
N SER A 631 4.05 -5.30 24.45
CA SER A 631 2.61 -5.04 24.64
C SER A 631 2.30 -3.56 24.59
N VAL A 632 1.06 -3.24 24.18
CA VAL A 632 0.54 -1.86 24.16
C VAL A 632 -0.72 -1.80 25.01
N TYR A 633 -0.85 -0.74 25.80
CA TYR A 633 -2.02 -0.42 26.61
C TYR A 633 -2.54 0.96 26.23
N PHE A 634 -3.85 1.07 26.03
CA PHE A 634 -4.50 2.32 25.66
C PHE A 634 -5.54 2.71 26.72
N ALA A 635 -5.40 3.91 27.27
CA ALA A 635 -6.38 4.52 28.17
C ALA A 635 -7.41 5.29 27.34
N THR A 636 -8.62 4.76 27.23
CA THR A 636 -9.63 5.21 26.26
C THR A 636 -10.21 6.60 26.57
N GLU A 637 -10.33 6.99 27.83
CA GLU A 637 -10.81 8.33 28.20
C GLU A 637 -9.66 9.34 28.21
N ALA A 638 -8.48 8.94 28.68
CA ALA A 638 -7.31 9.82 28.73
C ALA A 638 -6.64 10.03 27.36
N LEU A 639 -6.90 9.15 26.40
CA LEU A 639 -6.26 9.12 25.06
C LEU A 639 -4.72 9.00 25.17
N GLU A 640 -4.27 8.12 26.07
CA GLU A 640 -2.86 7.88 26.36
C GLU A 640 -2.48 6.45 26.00
N THR A 641 -1.32 6.30 25.35
CA THR A 641 -0.80 5.01 24.90
C THR A 641 0.49 4.68 25.65
N THR A 642 0.49 3.56 26.35
CA THR A 642 1.67 3.00 27.02
C THR A 642 2.23 1.85 26.20
N VAL A 643 3.50 1.95 25.85
CA VAL A 643 4.23 0.98 25.05
C VAL A 643 5.26 0.30 25.94
N VAL A 644 5.23 -1.02 25.99
CA VAL A 644 6.16 -1.83 26.78
C VAL A 644 7.11 -2.56 25.84
N LEU A 645 8.41 -2.34 26.02
CA LEU A 645 9.46 -2.99 25.22
C LEU A 645 9.86 -4.35 25.83
N THR A 646 10.37 -5.26 25.00
CA THR A 646 10.87 -6.57 25.44
C THR A 646 12.05 -6.48 26.41
N THR A 647 12.81 -5.39 26.33
CA THR A 647 13.97 -5.07 27.17
C THR A 647 13.58 -4.57 28.57
N GLY A 648 12.37 -4.06 28.74
CA GLY A 648 11.81 -3.65 30.03
C GLY A 648 11.39 -2.19 30.11
N GLU A 649 11.85 -1.34 29.20
CA GLU A 649 11.52 0.08 29.18
C GLU A 649 10.07 0.31 28.75
N ILE A 650 9.51 1.41 29.24
CA ILE A 650 8.13 1.80 28.95
C ILE A 650 8.11 3.21 28.41
N ILE A 651 7.42 3.41 27.29
CA ILE A 651 7.29 4.72 26.64
C ILE A 651 5.81 5.11 26.61
N LEU A 652 5.51 6.33 27.01
CA LEU A 652 4.17 6.90 27.02
C LEU A 652 4.00 7.96 25.95
N TYR A 653 2.90 7.86 25.23
CA TYR A 653 2.43 8.82 24.24
C TYR A 653 1.09 9.39 24.64
N GLN A 654 0.87 10.67 24.30
CA GLN A 654 -0.39 11.37 24.53
C GLN A 654 -0.93 11.91 23.21
N LEU A 655 -2.26 11.86 23.04
CA LEU A 655 -2.91 12.53 21.91
C LEU A 655 -2.93 14.05 22.17
N SER A 656 -1.91 14.74 21.69
CA SER A 656 -1.73 16.19 21.87
C SER A 656 -1.70 16.99 20.57
N GLY A 657 -1.80 16.31 19.42
CA GLY A 657 -1.52 16.90 18.12
C GLY A 657 -0.01 17.02 17.83
N PRO A 658 0.34 17.42 16.59
CA PRO A 658 1.72 17.65 16.20
C PRO A 658 2.37 18.74 17.05
N ARG A 659 3.61 18.50 17.48
CA ARG A 659 4.35 19.36 18.40
C ARG A 659 5.75 19.60 17.87
N LYS A 660 6.16 20.88 17.81
CA LYS A 660 7.55 21.25 17.51
C LYS A 660 8.48 20.86 18.66
N SER A 661 9.78 20.72 18.36
CA SER A 661 10.79 20.42 19.37
C SER A 661 10.72 21.41 20.54
N GLY A 662 10.67 20.86 21.75
CA GLY A 662 10.70 21.63 23.00
C GLY A 662 12.09 21.64 23.64
N THR A 663 12.23 22.33 24.78
CA THR A 663 13.44 22.22 25.61
C THR A 663 13.38 21.01 26.51
N GLN A 664 14.49 20.26 26.61
CA GLN A 664 14.58 19.10 27.48
C GLN A 664 14.47 19.50 28.95
N ARG A 665 13.62 18.79 29.69
CA ARG A 665 13.44 18.97 31.14
C ARG A 665 13.98 17.76 31.90
N ALA A 666 14.67 18.01 33.00
CA ALA A 666 15.10 16.95 33.90
C ALA A 666 13.93 16.47 34.76
N SER A 667 13.81 15.15 34.92
CA SER A 667 12.90 14.54 35.88
C SER A 667 13.47 14.61 37.31
N ARG A 668 12.58 14.65 38.32
CA ARG A 668 12.95 14.51 39.74
C ARG A 668 13.43 13.09 40.06
N ASP A 669 12.78 12.10 39.45
CA ASP A 669 13.11 10.69 39.60
C ASP A 669 14.11 10.28 38.52
N LYS A 670 15.17 9.57 38.93
CA LYS A 670 16.22 9.13 38.01
C LYS A 670 15.67 8.22 36.91
N GLU A 671 14.78 7.28 37.23
CA GLU A 671 14.25 6.28 36.29
C GLU A 671 13.33 6.85 35.22
N LEU A 672 12.85 8.09 35.42
CA LEU A 672 11.96 8.77 34.50
C LEU A 672 12.75 9.68 33.54
N ILE A 673 12.41 9.62 32.26
CA ILE A 673 12.94 10.48 31.20
C ILE A 673 11.76 11.23 30.59
N ILE A 674 11.77 12.56 30.66
CA ILE A 674 10.73 13.39 30.04
C ILE A 674 11.06 13.52 28.56
N LEU A 675 10.09 13.24 27.69
CA LEU A 675 10.26 13.19 26.23
C LEU A 675 9.58 14.36 25.49
N GLU A 676 9.10 15.37 26.23
CA GLU A 676 8.40 16.52 25.66
C GLU A 676 9.22 17.33 24.65
N HIS A 677 10.55 17.21 24.68
CA HIS A 677 11.45 17.88 23.74
C HIS A 677 11.45 17.26 22.35
N ILE A 678 11.13 15.97 22.23
CA ILE A 678 11.17 15.25 20.95
C ILE A 678 9.99 15.74 20.09
N PRO A 679 10.24 16.18 18.84
CA PRO A 679 9.20 16.63 17.94
C PRO A 679 8.26 15.47 17.56
N SER A 680 6.99 15.79 17.30
CA SER A 680 6.03 14.87 16.69
C SER A 680 5.35 15.54 15.51
N TYR A 681 5.35 14.84 14.37
CA TYR A 681 4.68 15.26 13.14
C TYR A 681 3.25 14.71 13.03
N ARG A 682 2.84 13.86 13.97
CA ARG A 682 1.56 13.16 14.02
C ARG A 682 0.78 13.51 15.29
N SER A 683 -0.44 13.00 15.41
CA SER A 683 -1.33 13.36 16.51
C SER A 683 -0.88 12.87 17.89
N PHE A 684 -0.18 11.73 17.97
CA PHE A 684 0.43 11.27 19.22
C PHE A 684 1.83 11.85 19.39
N SER A 685 2.10 12.44 20.56
CA SER A 685 3.43 12.95 20.91
C SER A 685 4.04 12.15 22.07
N PRO A 686 5.38 11.95 22.08
CA PRO A 686 6.05 11.29 23.18
C PRO A 686 6.01 12.19 24.42
N TYR A 687 5.74 11.57 25.56
CA TYR A 687 5.53 12.26 26.84
C TYR A 687 6.56 11.88 27.90
N LEU A 688 6.64 10.59 28.24
CA LEU A 688 7.43 10.09 29.37
C LEU A 688 7.98 8.70 29.04
N MET A 689 9.19 8.40 29.49
CA MET A 689 9.75 7.06 29.47
C MET A 689 10.20 6.62 30.87
N LEU A 690 9.93 5.38 31.22
CA LEU A 690 10.46 4.70 32.40
C LEU A 690 11.57 3.75 31.95
N SER A 691 12.80 4.00 32.42
CA SER A 691 13.98 3.16 32.19
C SER A 691 14.70 2.90 33.52
N PRO A 692 14.35 1.83 34.26
CA PRO A 692 14.94 1.52 35.55
C PRO A 692 16.07 0.49 35.48
N GLU A 693 16.40 -0.04 34.29
CA GLU A 693 17.43 -1.07 34.07
C GLU A 693 17.19 -2.39 34.85
N LEU A 694 15.94 -2.81 34.99
CA LEU A 694 15.54 -3.99 35.78
C LEU A 694 15.17 -5.24 34.95
N GLY A 695 15.43 -5.20 33.64
CA GLY A 695 15.05 -6.25 32.70
C GLY A 695 13.56 -6.24 32.35
N PRO A 696 13.01 -7.33 31.78
CA PRO A 696 11.66 -7.34 31.22
C PRO A 696 10.57 -7.09 32.27
N THR A 697 9.50 -6.42 31.84
CA THR A 697 8.33 -6.16 32.68
C THR A 697 7.50 -7.43 32.88
N GLU A 698 6.99 -7.64 34.09
CA GLU A 698 6.09 -8.74 34.43
C GLU A 698 4.62 -8.38 34.21
N ALA A 699 4.25 -7.15 34.55
CA ALA A 699 2.91 -6.64 34.38
C ALA A 699 2.92 -5.12 34.26
N CYS A 700 1.93 -4.57 33.56
CA CYS A 700 1.73 -3.14 33.40
C CYS A 700 0.22 -2.83 33.46
N ALA A 701 -0.15 -1.71 34.08
CA ALA A 701 -1.53 -1.22 34.13
C ALA A 701 -1.57 0.30 34.09
N ILE A 702 -2.24 0.85 33.07
CA ILE A 702 -2.56 2.27 32.95
C ILE A 702 -4.00 2.55 33.41
N SER A 703 -4.26 3.73 33.96
CA SER A 703 -5.58 4.22 34.33
C SER A 703 -5.96 5.46 33.52
N ASP A 704 -7.26 5.70 33.36
CA ASP A 704 -7.80 6.88 32.68
C ASP A 704 -7.70 8.17 33.50
N ILE A 705 -7.27 8.08 34.76
CA ILE A 705 -7.11 9.23 35.68
C ILE A 705 -5.64 9.63 35.89
N GLY A 706 -4.73 9.16 35.04
CA GLY A 706 -3.34 9.64 35.02
C GLY A 706 -2.37 8.87 35.91
N PHE A 707 -2.66 7.61 36.28
CA PHE A 707 -1.70 6.74 36.98
C PHE A 707 -1.26 5.56 36.12
N LEU A 708 0.02 5.21 36.26
CA LEU A 708 0.65 4.04 35.66
C LEU A 708 1.25 3.16 36.77
N ALA A 709 1.04 1.85 36.69
CA ALA A 709 1.70 0.87 37.53
C ALA A 709 2.52 -0.11 36.69
N VAL A 710 3.75 -0.37 37.12
CA VAL A 710 4.70 -1.22 36.40
C VAL A 710 5.38 -2.16 37.38
N ALA A 711 5.30 -3.45 37.12
CA ALA A 711 5.96 -4.49 37.90
C ALA A 711 7.08 -5.16 37.11
N TYR A 712 8.21 -5.34 37.77
CA TYR A 712 9.34 -6.14 37.31
C TYR A 712 9.49 -7.35 38.25
N SER A 713 10.43 -8.25 37.94
CA SER A 713 10.68 -9.46 38.73
C SER A 713 10.85 -9.20 40.24
N ASN A 714 11.47 -8.07 40.61
CA ASN A 714 11.77 -7.70 42.00
C ASN A 714 11.44 -6.22 42.33
N ALA A 715 10.60 -5.56 41.53
CA ALA A 715 10.27 -4.15 41.72
C ALA A 715 8.83 -3.82 41.34
N LEU A 716 8.27 -2.79 41.98
CA LEU A 716 6.98 -2.20 41.64
C LEU A 716 7.09 -0.67 41.66
N PHE A 717 6.68 -0.04 40.57
CA PHE A 717 6.57 1.40 40.43
C PHE A 717 5.10 1.79 40.27
N ILE A 718 4.66 2.80 41.04
CA ILE A 718 3.40 3.50 40.81
C ILE A 718 3.73 4.95 40.51
N ILE A 719 3.32 5.41 39.33
CA ILE A 719 3.70 6.69 38.75
C ILE A 719 2.44 7.55 38.61
N ASN A 720 2.51 8.78 39.10
CA ASN A 720 1.57 9.84 38.74
C ASN A 720 2.07 10.48 37.45
N MET A 721 1.27 10.44 36.39
CA MET A 721 1.61 11.00 35.08
C MET A 721 1.29 12.50 34.99
N ARG A 722 0.52 13.07 35.93
CA ARG A 722 0.20 14.51 35.96
C ARG A 722 1.22 15.23 36.86
N GLY A 723 2.32 15.71 36.26
CA GLY A 723 3.48 16.23 37.00
C GLY A 723 4.42 15.08 37.38
N PRO A 724 5.00 14.41 36.36
CA PRO A 724 5.47 13.02 36.43
C PRO A 724 6.35 12.74 37.65
N GLU A 725 5.87 11.87 38.54
CA GLU A 725 6.60 11.46 39.75
C GLU A 725 6.28 10.01 40.14
N ILE A 726 7.25 9.35 40.77
CA ILE A 726 7.09 8.00 41.33
C ILE A 726 6.51 8.11 42.75
N ILE A 727 5.24 7.74 42.92
CA ILE A 727 4.55 7.72 44.22
C ILE A 727 5.00 6.52 45.06
N VAL A 728 5.16 5.35 44.41
CA VAL A 728 5.61 4.12 45.07
C VAL A 728 6.80 3.55 44.33
N ARG A 729 7.87 3.31 45.09
CA ARG A 729 9.12 2.70 44.63
C ARG A 729 9.45 1.53 45.55
N TYR A 730 9.02 0.34 45.15
CA TYR A 730 9.36 -0.88 45.86
C TYR A 730 10.48 -1.61 45.13
N LEU A 731 11.58 -1.88 45.84
CA LEU A 731 12.73 -2.66 45.36
C LEU A 731 13.02 -3.76 46.38
N ALA A 732 12.88 -5.03 46.00
CA ALA A 732 13.21 -6.14 46.90
C ALA A 732 14.73 -6.18 47.14
N THR A 733 15.17 -6.09 48.39
CA THR A 733 16.60 -6.18 48.74
C THR A 733 17.05 -7.65 48.80
N LYS A 734 18.21 -7.97 48.21
CA LYS A 734 18.86 -9.28 48.40
C LYS A 734 19.24 -9.41 49.87
N SER A 735 18.59 -10.33 50.60
CA SER A 735 18.94 -10.66 51.99
C SER A 735 20.43 -11.03 52.09
N VAL A 736 21.21 -10.18 52.78
CA VAL A 736 22.55 -10.53 53.23
C VAL A 736 22.40 -11.64 54.28
N ARG A 737 23.08 -12.77 54.08
CA ARG A 737 23.18 -13.89 55.03
C ARG A 737 23.71 -13.39 56.38
N GLY A 738 22.81 -13.04 57.30
CA GLY A 738 23.11 -12.75 58.70
C GLY A 738 22.56 -13.85 59.62
N LYS A 739 23.42 -14.35 60.51
CA LYS A 739 23.18 -15.50 61.40
C LYS A 739 21.98 -15.32 62.35
N HIS A 740 21.26 -16.43 62.56
CA HIS A 740 20.42 -16.81 63.71
C HIS A 740 19.95 -15.72 64.69
N VAL A 741 18.65 -15.41 64.65
CA VAL A 741 17.85 -15.16 65.87
C VAL A 741 16.49 -15.85 65.70
N ALA A 742 16.13 -16.68 66.67
CA ALA A 742 14.89 -17.44 66.70
C ALA A 742 13.72 -16.54 67.13
N GLY A 743 12.74 -16.37 66.24
CA GLY A 743 11.45 -15.74 66.50
C GLY A 743 10.53 -15.95 65.32
N ARG A 744 9.52 -16.82 65.47
CA ARG A 744 8.59 -17.21 64.40
C ARG A 744 7.68 -16.06 63.99
N ILE A 745 7.95 -15.46 62.84
CA ILE A 745 6.98 -14.82 61.95
C ILE A 745 7.02 -15.65 60.66
N PRO A 746 5.89 -16.08 60.05
CA PRO A 746 5.94 -16.77 58.77
C PRO A 746 6.47 -15.80 57.71
N ALA A 747 7.70 -16.04 57.26
CA ALA A 747 8.27 -15.41 56.08
C ALA A 747 7.53 -15.92 54.83
N HIS A 748 6.36 -15.35 54.54
CA HIS A 748 5.80 -15.46 53.19
C HIS A 748 6.57 -14.49 52.29
N SER A 749 7.21 -15.05 51.27
CA SER A 749 8.23 -14.43 50.42
C SER A 749 7.84 -13.05 49.89
N ASP A 750 8.54 -12.02 50.34
CA ASP A 750 8.45 -10.65 49.80
C ASP A 750 8.97 -10.52 48.34
N SER A 751 9.60 -11.58 47.80
CA SER A 751 10.23 -11.61 46.47
C SER A 751 9.41 -12.36 45.43
N GLU A 752 8.09 -12.31 45.51
CA GLU A 752 7.21 -13.02 44.57
C GLU A 752 6.84 -12.17 43.34
N ARG A 753 6.96 -12.76 42.14
CA ARG A 753 6.64 -12.11 40.86
C ARG A 753 5.15 -11.75 40.75
N VAL A 754 4.90 -10.60 40.14
CA VAL A 754 3.55 -10.11 39.82
C VAL A 754 3.05 -10.80 38.55
N ALA A 755 1.80 -11.26 38.56
CA ALA A 755 1.15 -11.90 37.42
C ALA A 755 0.20 -10.96 36.67
N SER A 756 -0.50 -10.08 37.40
CA SER A 756 -1.53 -9.21 36.82
C SER A 756 -1.78 -8.00 37.71
N MET A 757 -2.16 -6.86 37.12
CA MET A 757 -2.49 -5.63 37.82
C MET A 757 -3.75 -5.00 37.23
N VAL A 758 -4.60 -4.41 38.07
CA VAL A 758 -5.78 -3.67 37.62
C VAL A 758 -6.05 -2.45 38.50
N TRP A 759 -6.36 -1.33 37.85
CA TRP A 759 -6.84 -0.12 38.49
C TRP A 759 -8.35 -0.13 38.60
N CYS A 760 -8.88 0.22 39.78
CA CYS A 760 -10.32 0.26 40.01
C CYS A 760 -10.70 1.32 41.05
N ILE A 761 -11.98 1.65 41.13
CA ILE A 761 -12.55 2.51 42.18
C ILE A 761 -13.61 1.71 42.92
N SER A 762 -13.30 1.28 44.13
CA SER A 762 -14.17 0.37 44.86
C SER A 762 -13.94 0.40 46.38
N GLN A 763 -14.80 -0.32 47.09
CA GLN A 763 -14.80 -0.43 48.55
C GLN A 763 -14.01 -1.66 49.00
N LEU A 764 -13.55 -1.66 50.26
CA LEU A 764 -13.12 -2.89 50.94
C LEU A 764 -14.18 -3.37 51.92
N ASN A 765 -14.04 -4.61 52.36
CA ASN A 765 -14.99 -5.22 53.28
C ASN A 765 -15.08 -4.49 54.64
N LYS A 766 -14.00 -3.87 55.10
CA LYS A 766 -13.93 -3.12 56.37
C LYS A 766 -13.86 -1.60 56.18
N ASP A 767 -13.81 -1.15 54.94
CA ASP A 767 -13.72 0.26 54.57
C ASP A 767 -14.73 0.52 53.43
N PRO A 768 -15.92 1.04 53.78
CA PRO A 768 -17.00 1.23 52.84
C PRO A 768 -16.77 2.44 51.93
N GLU A 769 -15.69 3.20 52.11
CA GLU A 769 -15.40 4.32 51.23
C GLU A 769 -14.80 3.83 49.90
N PRO A 770 -15.40 4.24 48.77
CA PRO A 770 -14.84 3.94 47.47
C PRO A 770 -13.60 4.79 47.22
N GLN A 771 -12.45 4.15 47.06
CA GLN A 771 -11.19 4.83 46.82
C GLN A 771 -10.53 4.29 45.55
N VAL A 772 -9.59 5.05 45.00
CA VAL A 772 -8.77 4.60 43.86
C VAL A 772 -7.83 3.52 44.37
N ARG A 773 -7.92 2.32 43.80
CA ARG A 773 -7.17 1.15 44.26
C ARG A 773 -6.49 0.44 43.10
N LEU A 774 -5.24 0.03 43.34
CA LEU A 774 -4.49 -0.88 42.48
C LEU A 774 -4.49 -2.26 43.13
N VAL A 775 -5.02 -3.25 42.42
CA VAL A 775 -4.96 -4.66 42.82
C VAL A 775 -3.81 -5.32 42.08
N VAL A 776 -2.79 -5.75 42.83
CA VAL A 776 -1.58 -6.42 42.31
C VAL A 776 -1.64 -7.90 42.66
N THR A 777 -1.86 -8.75 41.68
CA THR A 777 -1.98 -10.20 41.86
C THR A 777 -0.63 -10.87 41.63
N ARG A 778 -0.17 -11.68 42.58
CA ARG A 778 1.08 -12.44 42.50
C ARG A 778 0.86 -13.82 41.87
N ILE A 779 1.94 -14.46 41.42
CA ILE A 779 1.87 -15.78 40.78
C ILE A 779 1.26 -16.87 41.69
N SER A 780 1.47 -16.82 43.02
CA SER A 780 0.87 -17.73 44.01
C SER A 780 -0.65 -17.61 44.13
N GLY A 781 -1.21 -16.48 43.68
CA GLY A 781 -2.59 -16.10 43.92
C GLY A 781 -2.82 -15.29 45.20
N ALA A 782 -1.78 -14.96 45.97
CA ALA A 782 -1.86 -13.85 46.91
C ALA A 782 -1.97 -12.52 46.13
N TYR A 783 -2.68 -11.53 46.66
CA TYR A 783 -2.80 -10.23 46.01
C TYR A 783 -2.70 -9.09 47.01
N LEU A 784 -2.10 -8.00 46.56
CA LEU A 784 -1.87 -6.78 47.31
C LEU A 784 -2.80 -5.69 46.82
N ILE A 785 -3.29 -4.88 47.74
CA ILE A 785 -4.17 -3.76 47.43
C ILE A 785 -3.49 -2.47 47.90
N TYR A 786 -3.16 -1.63 46.94
CA TYR A 786 -2.63 -0.28 47.17
C TYR A 786 -3.77 0.71 47.00
N THR A 787 -3.90 1.66 47.91
CA THR A 787 -4.98 2.64 47.91
C THR A 787 -4.41 4.04 47.75
N LEU A 788 -4.80 4.75 46.69
CA LEU A 788 -4.37 6.13 46.46
C LEU A 788 -5.30 7.10 47.16
N VAL A 789 -4.72 8.00 47.95
CA VAL A 789 -5.42 9.00 48.75
C VAL A 789 -4.86 10.38 48.41
N ARG A 790 -5.75 11.37 48.28
CA ARG A 790 -5.34 12.75 48.06
C ARG A 790 -4.58 13.28 49.29
N SER A 791 -3.45 13.92 49.05
CA SER A 791 -2.59 14.52 50.05
C SER A 791 -2.88 16.02 50.15
N ASP A 792 -2.74 16.60 51.34
CA ASP A 792 -2.86 18.06 51.55
C ASP A 792 -1.63 18.83 51.04
N SER A 793 -0.59 18.14 50.57
CA SER A 793 0.63 18.75 50.02
C SER A 793 0.44 19.23 48.58
N PHE A 794 0.78 20.50 48.32
CA PHE A 794 0.84 21.06 46.97
C PHE A 794 1.95 20.43 46.09
N ALA A 795 2.98 19.85 46.70
CA ALA A 795 4.15 19.34 45.97
C ALA A 795 3.98 17.91 45.43
N SER A 796 3.14 17.10 46.09
CA SER A 796 2.76 15.74 45.67
C SER A 796 1.29 15.51 46.09
N PRO A 797 0.33 15.69 45.15
CA PRO A 797 -1.09 15.73 45.47
C PRO A 797 -1.69 14.36 45.79
N TRP A 798 -0.95 13.28 45.55
CA TRP A 798 -1.39 11.91 45.78
C TRP A 798 -0.37 11.14 46.63
N SER A 799 -0.88 10.41 47.60
CA SER A 799 -0.11 9.48 48.43
C SER A 799 -0.68 8.07 48.30
N CYS A 800 0.12 7.06 48.62
CA CYS A 800 -0.32 5.67 48.58
C CYS A 800 -0.34 5.06 49.99
N GLN A 801 -1.48 4.49 50.37
CA GLN A 801 -1.66 3.69 51.58
C GLN A 801 -1.64 2.18 51.24
N GLY A 802 -1.05 1.37 52.12
CA GLY A 802 -0.92 -0.07 51.94
C GLY A 802 0.53 -0.54 51.70
N PRO A 803 0.75 -1.79 51.26
CA PRO A 803 -0.26 -2.71 50.74
C PRO A 803 -1.09 -3.41 51.81
N ILE A 804 -2.38 -3.63 51.53
CA ILE A 804 -3.20 -4.61 52.26
C ILE A 804 -3.05 -5.95 51.55
N THR A 805 -2.61 -6.97 52.27
CA THR A 805 -2.51 -8.34 51.73
C THR A 805 -3.84 -9.05 51.85
N ALA A 806 -4.26 -9.69 50.77
CA ALA A 806 -5.39 -10.60 50.73
C ALA A 806 -4.95 -11.93 50.09
N ASP A 807 -5.49 -13.03 50.62
CA ASP A 807 -5.13 -14.38 50.22
C ASP A 807 -6.30 -15.08 49.53
N GLY A 808 -5.96 -16.18 48.84
CA GLY A 808 -6.96 -17.05 48.26
C GLY A 808 -7.45 -16.62 46.88
N GLY A 809 -6.71 -15.77 46.15
CA GLY A 809 -6.88 -15.55 44.72
C GLY A 809 -6.45 -16.74 43.85
N VAL A 810 -6.18 -16.52 42.57
CA VAL A 810 -5.85 -17.58 41.59
C VAL A 810 -4.36 -17.62 41.26
N GLN A 811 -3.81 -18.83 41.13
CA GLN A 811 -2.42 -19.02 40.68
C GLN A 811 -2.28 -18.67 39.20
N HIS A 812 -1.15 -18.06 38.83
CA HIS A 812 -0.85 -17.62 37.47
C HIS A 812 -2.05 -16.88 36.86
N ALA A 813 -2.44 -15.77 37.48
CA ALA A 813 -3.51 -14.92 36.96
C ALA A 813 -3.20 -14.52 35.51
N LEU A 814 -4.20 -14.58 34.63
CA LEU A 814 -4.03 -14.17 33.24
C LEU A 814 -3.76 -12.66 33.18
N PRO A 815 -2.91 -12.21 32.24
CA PRO A 815 -2.86 -10.80 31.88
C PRO A 815 -4.29 -10.33 31.55
N ARG A 816 -4.74 -9.25 32.19
CA ARG A 816 -6.10 -8.69 32.01
C ARG A 816 -7.25 -9.63 32.41
N GLY A 817 -6.97 -10.69 33.16
CA GLY A 817 -7.96 -11.63 33.68
C GLY A 817 -8.58 -11.24 35.03
N THR A 818 -8.39 -10.00 35.48
CA THR A 818 -8.90 -9.49 36.76
C THR A 818 -9.92 -8.39 36.50
N PHE A 819 -11.12 -8.54 37.06
CA PHE A 819 -12.24 -7.64 36.83
C PHE A 819 -12.88 -7.20 38.14
N VAL A 820 -13.25 -5.92 38.24
CA VAL A 820 -13.97 -5.36 39.39
C VAL A 820 -15.28 -4.73 38.90
N PHE A 821 -16.39 -5.09 39.52
CA PHE A 821 -17.72 -4.63 39.11
C PHE A 821 -18.65 -4.35 40.29
N ASP A 822 -19.70 -3.58 40.02
CA ASP A 822 -20.80 -3.29 40.93
C ASP A 822 -21.72 -4.52 41.06
N SER A 823 -22.00 -4.94 42.29
CA SER A 823 -22.78 -6.16 42.57
C SER A 823 -24.23 -6.11 42.11
N LYS A 824 -24.82 -4.93 41.92
CA LYS A 824 -26.24 -4.75 41.59
C LYS A 824 -26.46 -4.59 40.09
N THR A 825 -25.60 -3.81 39.44
CA THR A 825 -25.70 -3.46 38.02
C THR A 825 -24.77 -4.28 37.13
N GLY A 826 -23.81 -4.99 37.73
CA GLY A 826 -22.72 -5.68 37.05
C GLY A 826 -21.71 -4.75 36.39
N THR A 827 -21.87 -3.42 36.48
CA THR A 827 -21.04 -2.43 35.78
C THR A 827 -19.61 -2.47 36.26
N GLN A 828 -18.64 -2.52 35.32
CA GLN A 828 -17.24 -2.48 35.69
C GLN A 828 -16.91 -1.17 36.41
N LEU A 829 -15.98 -1.23 37.36
CA LEU A 829 -15.56 -0.11 38.19
C LEU A 829 -14.10 0.29 37.90
N PRO A 830 -13.77 0.69 36.65
CA PRO A 830 -12.42 1.11 36.30
C PRO A 830 -12.04 2.41 37.02
N ALA A 831 -10.74 2.68 37.08
CA ALA A 831 -10.24 3.98 37.55
C ALA A 831 -10.31 5.03 36.44
N ASN A 832 -11.49 5.62 36.29
CA ASN A 832 -11.78 6.64 35.28
C ASN A 832 -12.39 7.91 35.91
N HIS A 833 -12.55 8.98 35.11
CA HIS A 833 -12.99 10.28 35.63
C HIS A 833 -14.41 10.24 36.19
N ILE A 834 -15.32 9.50 35.53
CA ILE A 834 -16.71 9.35 35.95
C ILE A 834 -16.83 8.65 37.30
N HIS A 835 -16.13 7.52 37.48
CA HIS A 835 -16.16 6.77 38.72
C HIS A 835 -15.44 7.51 39.86
N LEU A 836 -14.40 8.29 39.56
CA LEU A 836 -13.73 9.15 40.53
C LEU A 836 -14.66 10.28 41.01
N ALA A 837 -15.32 10.99 40.09
CA ALA A 837 -16.28 12.04 40.42
C ALA A 837 -17.46 11.48 41.24
N ARG A 838 -17.97 10.31 40.86
CA ARG A 838 -18.97 9.60 41.66
C ARG A 838 -18.42 9.24 43.03
N ALA A 839 -17.15 8.84 43.17
CA ALA A 839 -16.57 8.41 44.45
C ALA A 839 -16.49 9.56 45.43
N THR A 840 -16.20 10.75 44.92
CA THR A 840 -16.18 11.98 45.71
C THR A 840 -17.56 12.53 46.07
N SER A 841 -18.64 12.08 45.43
CA SER A 841 -20.01 12.59 45.67
C SER A 841 -20.62 12.15 47.01
N GLY A 842 -20.07 11.12 47.66
CA GLY A 842 -20.57 10.59 48.94
C GLY A 842 -21.87 9.78 48.85
N GLU A 843 -22.38 9.48 47.65
CA GLU A 843 -23.59 8.67 47.49
C GLU A 843 -23.39 7.22 47.99
N PRO A 844 -24.39 6.60 48.66
CA PRO A 844 -24.32 5.22 49.12
C PRO A 844 -24.24 4.24 47.94
N ARG A 845 -23.35 3.24 48.05
CA ARG A 845 -23.02 2.32 46.93
C ARG A 845 -23.33 0.88 47.24
N ALA A 846 -23.66 0.14 46.18
CA ALA A 846 -23.71 -1.31 46.25
C ALA A 846 -22.28 -1.87 46.46
N PRO A 847 -22.15 -3.06 47.09
CA PRO A 847 -20.88 -3.75 47.21
C PRO A 847 -20.23 -3.97 45.84
N SER A 848 -18.90 -4.01 45.80
CA SER A 848 -18.17 -4.41 44.60
C SER A 848 -18.00 -5.93 44.56
N ILE A 849 -17.63 -6.49 43.40
CA ILE A 849 -17.28 -7.89 43.22
C ILE A 849 -15.98 -7.96 42.44
N LEU A 850 -15.06 -8.80 42.89
CA LEU A 850 -13.77 -9.05 42.25
C LEU A 850 -13.76 -10.44 41.64
N ILE A 851 -13.49 -10.54 40.34
CA ILE A 851 -13.20 -11.80 39.66
C ILE A 851 -11.73 -11.84 39.28
N MET A 852 -11.10 -12.97 39.57
CA MET A 852 -9.75 -13.27 39.11
C MET A 852 -9.76 -14.57 38.33
N VAL A 853 -9.20 -14.56 37.13
CA VAL A 853 -9.05 -15.72 36.26
C VAL A 853 -7.58 -16.05 36.12
N GLY A 854 -7.21 -17.31 36.37
CA GLY A 854 -5.84 -17.80 36.25
C GLY A 854 -5.76 -19.10 35.46
N ALA A 855 -4.53 -19.59 35.28
CA ALA A 855 -4.24 -20.76 34.45
C ALA A 855 -4.91 -22.07 34.91
N LYS A 856 -5.36 -22.15 36.16
CA LYS A 856 -5.98 -23.36 36.75
C LYS A 856 -7.42 -23.19 37.24
N GLY A 857 -7.97 -21.98 37.21
CA GLY A 857 -9.33 -21.71 37.67
C GLY A 857 -9.68 -20.23 37.72
N ALA A 858 -10.93 -19.95 38.09
CA ALA A 858 -11.40 -18.60 38.37
C ALA A 858 -12.01 -18.52 39.78
N ARG A 859 -11.91 -17.35 40.42
CA ARG A 859 -12.47 -17.07 41.75
C ARG A 859 -13.19 -15.73 41.74
N CYS A 860 -14.28 -15.66 42.50
CA CYS A 860 -15.12 -14.49 42.64
C CYS A 860 -15.28 -14.12 44.12
N PHE A 861 -15.12 -12.85 44.48
CA PHE A 861 -15.12 -12.35 45.87
C PHE A 861 -16.08 -11.19 46.04
N ALA A 862 -16.69 -11.10 47.22
CA ALA A 862 -17.43 -9.93 47.67
C ALA A 862 -16.44 -8.83 48.04
N ASN A 863 -16.63 -7.63 47.50
CA ASN A 863 -15.65 -6.54 47.48
C ASN A 863 -14.28 -7.00 46.97
N ILE A 864 -13.23 -6.19 47.12
CA ILE A 864 -11.89 -6.62 46.72
C ILE A 864 -11.31 -7.67 47.71
N ASN A 865 -11.56 -7.54 49.01
CA ASN A 865 -10.94 -8.37 50.06
C ASN A 865 -11.94 -9.04 51.01
N GLY A 866 -13.19 -9.21 50.58
CA GLY A 866 -14.22 -9.89 51.37
C GLY A 866 -14.28 -11.39 51.14
N GLU A 867 -15.43 -11.98 51.48
CA GLU A 867 -15.63 -13.42 51.40
C GLU A 867 -15.76 -13.90 49.94
N ARG A 868 -15.34 -15.14 49.68
CA ARG A 868 -15.43 -15.76 48.35
C ARG A 868 -16.89 -16.13 48.03
N ILE A 869 -17.40 -15.64 46.91
CA ILE A 869 -18.75 -15.91 46.39
C ILE A 869 -18.77 -17.16 45.50
N GLY A 870 -17.81 -17.27 44.58
CA GLY A 870 -17.76 -18.31 43.55
C GLY A 870 -16.36 -18.85 43.28
N LYS A 871 -16.26 -20.10 42.81
CA LYS A 871 -15.00 -20.75 42.44
C LYS A 871 -15.22 -21.81 41.37
N ILE A 872 -14.32 -21.85 40.39
CA ILE A 872 -14.21 -22.94 39.41
C ILE A 872 -12.74 -23.33 39.21
N GLU A 873 -12.49 -24.62 39.00
CA GLU A 873 -11.18 -25.17 38.64
C GLU A 873 -11.25 -25.79 37.24
N TRP A 874 -10.24 -25.50 36.41
CA TRP A 874 -10.18 -26.02 35.05
C TRP A 874 -9.80 -27.50 35.07
N SER A 875 -10.60 -28.33 34.39
CA SER A 875 -10.22 -29.72 34.17
C SER A 875 -9.14 -29.83 33.09
N HIS A 876 -8.33 -30.89 33.12
CA HIS A 876 -7.32 -31.14 32.07
C HIS A 876 -7.89 -31.22 30.64
N LYS A 877 -9.21 -31.43 30.49
CA LYS A 877 -9.89 -31.49 29.19
C LYS A 877 -10.05 -30.11 28.54
N VAL A 878 -10.06 -29.04 29.33
CA VAL A 878 -10.25 -27.64 28.89
C VAL A 878 -9.06 -27.15 28.07
N GLY A 879 -7.86 -27.68 28.33
CA GLY A 879 -6.63 -27.19 27.74
C GLY A 879 -6.07 -25.97 28.48
N GLU A 880 -5.19 -25.24 27.82
CA GLU A 880 -4.59 -24.01 28.35
C GLU A 880 -5.54 -22.85 28.12
N VAL A 881 -5.76 -22.05 29.16
CA VAL A 881 -6.57 -20.83 29.04
C VAL A 881 -5.71 -19.70 28.48
N LEU A 882 -6.17 -19.09 27.39
CA LEU A 882 -5.46 -18.04 26.67
C LEU A 882 -5.94 -16.64 27.05
N ALA A 883 -7.25 -16.45 27.15
CA ALA A 883 -7.84 -15.16 27.50
C ALA A 883 -9.13 -15.34 28.29
N ALA A 884 -9.52 -14.27 28.99
CA ALA A 884 -10.78 -14.17 29.68
C ALA A 884 -11.36 -12.77 29.49
N GLN A 885 -12.67 -12.67 29.29
CA GLN A 885 -13.36 -11.41 29.10
C GLN A 885 -14.76 -11.48 29.71
N ILE A 886 -15.19 -10.40 30.36
CA ILE A 886 -16.60 -10.24 30.74
C ILE A 886 -17.34 -9.71 29.52
N VAL A 887 -18.28 -10.52 29.01
CA VAL A 887 -19.11 -10.20 27.86
C VAL A 887 -20.48 -9.73 28.33
N LYS A 888 -20.96 -8.62 27.77
CA LYS A 888 -22.24 -7.97 28.08
C LYS A 888 -23.16 -8.00 26.87
N LYS A 889 -24.39 -8.46 27.07
CA LYS A 889 -25.48 -8.39 26.09
C LYS A 889 -26.82 -8.23 26.79
N LEU A 890 -27.68 -7.37 26.26
CA LEU A 890 -29.03 -7.08 26.81
C LEU A 890 -29.06 -6.70 28.31
N GLY A 891 -27.93 -6.24 28.88
CA GLY A 891 -27.82 -5.90 30.30
C GLY A 891 -27.23 -7.03 31.16
N SER A 892 -27.38 -8.28 30.72
CA SER A 892 -26.74 -9.46 31.31
C SER A 892 -25.25 -9.54 30.99
N ARG A 893 -24.51 -10.25 31.84
CA ARG A 893 -23.06 -10.40 31.84
C ARG A 893 -22.65 -11.81 32.19
N VAL A 894 -21.65 -12.31 31.46
CA VAL A 894 -21.05 -13.62 31.68
C VAL A 894 -19.54 -13.52 31.59
N LEU A 895 -18.85 -14.46 32.24
CA LEU A 895 -17.42 -14.65 32.02
C LEU A 895 -17.22 -15.60 30.85
N VAL A 896 -16.55 -15.14 29.79
CA VAL A 896 -16.11 -15.98 28.68
C VAL A 896 -14.61 -16.24 28.83
N VAL A 897 -14.23 -17.52 28.80
CA VAL A 897 -12.86 -17.99 28.89
C VAL A 897 -12.51 -18.72 27.60
N THR A 898 -11.44 -18.31 26.91
CA THR A 898 -11.01 -18.94 25.66
C THR A 898 -9.75 -19.76 25.85
N THR A 899 -9.63 -20.86 25.11
CA THR A 899 -8.56 -21.84 25.29
C THR A 899 -7.77 -22.12 24.02
N ASN A 900 -6.60 -22.74 24.17
CA ASN A 900 -5.77 -23.21 23.06
C ASN A 900 -6.42 -24.33 22.22
N ARG A 901 -7.52 -24.92 22.70
CA ARG A 901 -8.35 -25.89 21.96
C ARG A 901 -9.47 -25.22 21.15
N GLN A 902 -9.43 -23.90 21.03
CA GLN A 902 -10.45 -23.07 20.38
C GLN A 902 -11.83 -23.22 21.02
N ASP A 903 -11.87 -23.49 22.33
CA ASP A 903 -13.11 -23.52 23.09
C ASP A 903 -13.35 -22.16 23.76
N ALA A 904 -14.58 -21.65 23.66
CA ALA A 904 -15.10 -20.56 24.48
C ALA A 904 -16.01 -21.16 25.57
N LEU A 905 -15.56 -21.10 26.82
CA LEU A 905 -16.34 -21.54 27.98
C LEU A 905 -17.06 -20.35 28.60
N VAL A 906 -18.36 -20.47 28.83
CA VAL A 906 -19.22 -19.42 29.35
C VAL A 906 -19.64 -19.77 30.78
N TYR A 907 -19.42 -18.84 31.71
CA TYR A 907 -19.73 -18.99 33.13
C TYR A 907 -20.65 -17.88 33.65
N SER A 908 -21.55 -18.25 34.57
CA SER A 908 -22.45 -17.31 35.24
C SER A 908 -21.69 -16.38 36.18
N LEU A 909 -22.23 -15.19 36.40
CA LEU A 909 -21.70 -14.22 37.35
C LEU A 909 -22.76 -13.89 38.40
N PRO A 910 -22.41 -13.81 39.69
CA PRO A 910 -21.08 -14.00 40.28
C PRO A 910 -20.71 -15.45 40.68
N GLN A 911 -21.62 -16.43 40.53
CA GLN A 911 -21.43 -17.79 41.09
C GLN A 911 -20.37 -18.64 40.36
N LEU A 912 -19.99 -18.28 39.12
CA LEU A 912 -19.05 -19.03 38.27
C LEU A 912 -19.55 -20.45 37.94
N GLU A 913 -20.86 -20.63 37.76
CA GLU A 913 -21.42 -21.89 37.27
C GLU A 913 -21.17 -22.02 35.77
N HIS A 914 -20.74 -23.19 35.32
CA HIS A 914 -20.61 -23.46 33.89
C HIS A 914 -21.99 -23.42 33.24
N ILE A 915 -22.15 -22.56 32.24
CA ILE A 915 -23.39 -22.45 31.46
C ILE A 915 -23.26 -23.33 30.22
N MET A 916 -22.22 -23.09 29.41
CA MET A 916 -22.04 -23.77 28.13
C MET A 916 -20.62 -23.61 27.57
N THR A 917 -20.32 -24.37 26.52
CA THR A 917 -19.05 -24.32 25.79
C THR A 917 -19.30 -24.32 24.29
N PHE A 918 -18.59 -23.47 23.56
CA PHE A 918 -18.64 -23.38 22.11
C PHE A 918 -17.27 -23.56 21.48
N LYS A 919 -17.25 -23.99 20.22
CA LYS A 919 -16.06 -23.92 19.38
C LYS A 919 -16.01 -22.58 18.67
N ILE A 920 -14.85 -21.94 18.69
CA ILE A 920 -14.58 -20.73 17.91
C ILE A 920 -14.07 -21.20 16.54
N PRO A 921 -14.83 -20.99 15.45
CA PRO A 921 -14.40 -21.37 14.11
C PRO A 921 -13.17 -20.54 13.67
N ALA A 922 -12.26 -21.17 12.92
CA ALA A 922 -11.15 -20.53 12.20
C ALA A 922 -10.05 -19.84 13.05
N LEU A 923 -9.16 -20.64 13.68
CA LEU A 923 -8.00 -20.11 14.42
C LEU A 923 -6.75 -21.02 14.26
N PRO A 924 -5.84 -20.79 13.29
CA PRO A 924 -4.62 -21.57 13.12
C PRO A 924 -3.74 -21.63 14.38
N SER A 925 -3.52 -20.51 15.08
CA SER A 925 -2.92 -20.44 16.44
C SER A 925 -2.59 -19.00 16.83
N SER A 926 -2.85 -18.62 18.09
CA SER A 926 -2.33 -17.46 18.87
C SER A 926 -3.41 -16.53 19.44
N SER A 927 -3.01 -15.73 20.44
CA SER A 927 -3.84 -14.99 21.41
C SER A 927 -5.08 -14.31 20.83
N LEU A 928 -6.23 -14.47 21.48
CA LEU A 928 -7.49 -13.84 21.09
C LEU A 928 -7.67 -12.50 21.83
N SER A 929 -8.01 -11.43 21.10
CA SER A 929 -8.48 -10.19 21.71
C SER A 929 -10.01 -10.13 21.64
N VAL A 930 -10.69 -10.09 22.79
CA VAL A 930 -12.16 -10.05 22.89
C VAL A 930 -12.58 -8.75 23.57
N ASP A 931 -13.59 -8.07 23.03
CA ASP A 931 -14.16 -6.87 23.63
C ASP A 931 -15.34 -7.19 24.57
N GLU A 932 -15.84 -6.17 25.28
CA GLU A 932 -16.96 -6.35 26.22
C GLU A 932 -18.30 -6.70 25.56
N SER A 933 -18.44 -6.57 24.23
CA SER A 933 -19.66 -6.92 23.50
C SER A 933 -19.65 -8.36 22.98
N GLY A 934 -18.51 -9.05 23.06
CA GLY A 934 -18.32 -10.39 22.53
C GLY A 934 -17.82 -10.43 21.08
N ASP A 935 -17.36 -9.30 20.55
CA ASP A 935 -16.62 -9.27 19.28
C ASP A 935 -15.14 -9.53 19.54
N PHE A 936 -14.45 -10.16 18.59
CA PHE A 936 -13.08 -10.60 18.78
C PHE A 936 -12.24 -10.49 17.51
N VAL A 937 -10.92 -10.40 17.69
CA VAL A 937 -9.93 -10.56 16.63
C VAL A 937 -9.03 -11.75 16.96
N ALA A 938 -8.93 -12.64 15.98
CA ALA A 938 -8.12 -13.83 15.93
C ALA A 938 -6.96 -13.62 14.95
N TRP A 939 -5.75 -14.06 15.32
CA TRP A 939 -4.54 -13.85 14.53
C TRP A 939 -4.01 -15.13 13.91
N ASN A 940 -3.54 -15.03 12.67
CA ASN A 940 -2.92 -16.12 11.94
C ASN A 940 -1.45 -15.74 11.69
N PRO A 941 -0.50 -16.47 12.28
CA PRO A 941 0.91 -16.19 12.10
C PRO A 941 1.38 -16.72 10.75
N HIS A 942 2.19 -15.91 10.08
CA HIS A 942 2.96 -16.31 8.92
C HIS A 942 3.91 -17.47 9.31
N PRO A 943 4.01 -18.53 8.49
CA PRO A 943 4.67 -19.79 8.88
C PRO A 943 6.12 -19.67 9.34
N THR A 944 6.86 -18.69 8.83
CA THR A 944 8.33 -18.60 8.99
C THR A 944 8.83 -17.29 9.58
N SER A 945 8.09 -16.18 9.42
CA SER A 945 8.57 -14.86 9.82
C SER A 945 8.26 -14.56 11.28
N GLY A 946 7.19 -15.11 11.86
CA GLY A 946 6.71 -14.75 13.20
C GLY A 946 5.88 -13.46 13.25
N THR A 947 5.52 -12.88 12.11
CA THR A 947 4.48 -11.84 11.97
C THR A 947 3.13 -12.46 11.62
N MET A 948 2.05 -11.69 11.66
CA MET A 948 0.72 -12.13 11.27
C MET A 948 0.49 -11.90 9.78
N ASP A 949 0.00 -12.90 9.06
CA ASP A 949 -0.36 -12.81 7.63
C ASP A 949 -1.85 -12.56 7.41
N GLN A 950 -2.68 -12.86 8.41
CA GLN A 950 -4.12 -12.70 8.33
C GLN A 950 -4.72 -12.47 9.72
N ALA A 951 -5.80 -11.69 9.76
CA ALA A 951 -6.66 -11.52 10.93
C ALA A 951 -8.09 -11.93 10.62
N THR A 952 -8.75 -12.59 11.58
CA THR A 952 -10.19 -12.89 11.52
C THR A 952 -10.92 -12.06 12.56
N TYR A 953 -11.73 -11.11 12.10
CA TYR A 953 -12.66 -10.37 12.93
C TYR A 953 -13.96 -11.16 13.03
N GLY A 954 -14.37 -11.50 14.26
CA GLY A 954 -15.53 -12.36 14.54
C GLY A 954 -16.35 -11.87 15.71
N THR A 955 -17.44 -12.58 15.99
CA THR A 955 -18.33 -12.28 17.11
C THR A 955 -18.94 -13.53 17.71
N PHE A 956 -19.28 -13.47 18.99
CA PHE A 956 -20.12 -14.47 19.65
C PHE A 956 -21.61 -14.31 19.34
N PHE A 957 -22.01 -13.19 18.73
CA PHE A 957 -23.39 -12.81 18.49
C PHE A 957 -23.61 -12.35 17.04
N ASP A 958 -23.38 -13.24 16.07
CA ASP A 958 -23.57 -13.02 14.64
C ASP A 958 -25.07 -13.04 14.26
N ILE A 959 -25.81 -12.04 14.74
CA ILE A 959 -27.24 -11.88 14.45
C ILE A 959 -27.43 -10.50 13.82
N ARG A 960 -27.88 -10.48 12.56
CA ARG A 960 -28.05 -9.25 11.74
C ARG A 960 -26.77 -8.40 11.70
N ARG A 961 -25.61 -9.05 11.66
CA ARG A 961 -24.33 -8.41 11.38
C ARG A 961 -24.08 -8.50 9.88
N ALA A 962 -23.68 -7.38 9.28
CA ALA A 962 -23.36 -7.31 7.86
C ALA A 962 -21.94 -6.75 7.72
N TYR A 963 -21.02 -7.65 7.41
CA TYR A 963 -19.59 -7.38 7.17
C TYR A 963 -19.12 -7.99 5.84
N ASP A 964 -20.08 -8.33 4.98
CA ASP A 964 -19.86 -8.92 3.67
C ASP A 964 -19.00 -8.00 2.79
N LEU A 965 -18.34 -8.61 1.80
CA LEU A 965 -17.51 -7.87 0.86
C LEU A 965 -18.41 -6.97 -0.02
N PRO A 966 -17.98 -5.73 -0.30
CA PRO A 966 -18.78 -4.79 -1.07
C PRO A 966 -18.96 -5.24 -2.52
N ASP A 967 -20.05 -4.79 -3.13
CA ASP A 967 -20.25 -4.89 -4.58
C ASP A 967 -19.41 -3.81 -5.26
N ILE A 968 -18.48 -4.24 -6.11
CA ILE A 968 -17.52 -3.35 -6.78
C ILE A 968 -17.92 -3.18 -8.24
N ASP A 969 -17.99 -1.94 -8.72
CA ASP A 969 -18.06 -1.62 -10.15
C ASP A 969 -16.73 -1.00 -10.57
N LEU A 970 -15.88 -1.78 -11.23
CA LEU A 970 -14.65 -1.27 -11.84
C LEU A 970 -14.94 -0.55 -13.17
N GLY A 971 -16.04 -0.90 -13.84
CA GLY A 971 -16.46 -0.33 -15.11
C GLY A 971 -16.82 1.16 -15.01
N SER A 972 -17.18 1.64 -13.82
CA SER A 972 -17.47 3.07 -13.58
C SER A 972 -16.30 3.99 -13.89
N THR A 973 -15.06 3.48 -13.83
CA THR A 973 -13.84 4.23 -14.14
C THR A 973 -13.12 3.66 -15.35
N LYS A 974 -13.80 2.90 -16.23
CA LYS A 974 -13.17 2.28 -17.41
C LYS A 974 -12.30 3.32 -18.17
N PRO A 975 -11.02 2.98 -18.46
CA PRO A 975 -10.08 3.96 -18.97
C PRO A 975 -10.44 4.38 -20.40
N VAL A 976 -10.33 5.68 -20.65
CA VAL A 976 -10.33 6.23 -22.02
C VAL A 976 -8.88 6.41 -22.41
N VAL A 977 -8.35 5.45 -23.16
CA VAL A 977 -6.93 5.44 -23.55
C VAL A 977 -6.63 6.66 -24.44
N PRO A 978 -5.63 7.50 -24.09
CA PRO A 978 -5.26 8.63 -24.93
C PRO A 978 -4.69 8.16 -26.27
N PRO A 979 -4.70 8.99 -27.33
CA PRO A 979 -4.13 8.61 -28.62
C PRO A 979 -2.67 8.16 -28.52
N ALA A 980 -2.29 7.18 -29.33
CA ALA A 980 -0.93 6.69 -29.39
C ALA A 980 0.05 7.83 -29.78
N PRO A 981 1.20 7.96 -29.11
CA PRO A 981 2.25 8.88 -29.52
C PRO A 981 2.65 8.63 -30.98
N GLN A 982 2.72 9.69 -31.77
CA GLN A 982 3.09 9.58 -33.19
C GLN A 982 4.62 9.63 -33.37
N PRO A 983 5.16 9.04 -34.46
CA PRO A 983 6.56 9.20 -34.83
C PRO A 983 6.95 10.67 -34.90
N VAL A 984 8.14 11.00 -34.42
CA VAL A 984 8.68 12.36 -34.42
C VAL A 984 9.95 12.39 -35.28
N SER A 985 10.24 13.54 -35.87
CA SER A 985 11.48 13.74 -36.64
C SER A 985 12.70 13.88 -35.72
N LEU A 986 13.85 13.40 -36.20
CA LEU A 986 15.15 13.62 -35.58
C LEU A 986 15.55 15.11 -35.56
N GLY A 987 15.16 15.90 -36.57
CA GLY A 987 15.52 17.33 -36.70
C GLY A 987 14.47 18.32 -36.15
N PRO A 988 14.83 19.59 -35.94
CA PRO A 988 13.91 20.62 -35.44
C PRO A 988 12.72 20.86 -36.38
N ALA A 989 11.56 21.19 -35.79
CA ALA A 989 10.28 21.32 -36.50
C ALA A 989 10.23 22.46 -37.55
N SER A 990 11.15 23.43 -37.48
CA SER A 990 11.22 24.60 -38.36
C SER A 990 11.50 24.29 -39.84
N MET A 991 12.00 23.10 -40.18
CA MET A 991 12.29 22.72 -41.57
C MET A 991 11.06 22.27 -42.39
N PHE A 992 9.89 22.09 -41.77
CA PHE A 992 8.74 21.47 -42.45
C PHE A 992 8.07 22.35 -43.53
N GLN A 993 8.50 23.61 -43.70
CA GLN A 993 7.92 24.53 -44.68
C GLN A 993 8.81 24.85 -45.89
N GLN A 994 10.09 24.48 -45.93
CA GLN A 994 10.99 25.00 -46.97
C GLN A 994 12.02 24.02 -47.59
N VAL A 995 12.22 22.81 -47.07
CA VAL A 995 13.14 21.84 -47.70
C VAL A 995 12.46 20.48 -47.83
N GLY A 996 12.31 20.01 -49.06
CA GLY A 996 11.51 18.85 -49.43
C GLY A 996 11.94 17.55 -48.73
N SER A 997 10.95 16.90 -48.11
CA SER A 997 10.71 15.45 -48.09
C SER A 997 11.89 14.55 -48.49
N TRP A 998 12.79 14.24 -47.55
CA TRP A 998 13.73 13.12 -47.72
C TRP A 998 13.53 11.95 -46.74
N LEU A 999 12.43 11.94 -45.97
CA LEU A 999 11.89 10.74 -45.33
C LEU A 999 10.37 10.73 -45.54
N PRO A 1000 9.80 9.83 -46.36
CA PRO A 1000 8.37 9.60 -46.31
C PRO A 1000 8.10 8.92 -44.97
N PHE A 1001 7.57 9.66 -43.99
CA PHE A 1001 6.99 9.01 -42.81
C PHE A 1001 5.85 8.13 -43.32
N LYS A 1002 6.09 6.81 -43.43
CA LYS A 1002 5.00 5.84 -43.55
C LYS A 1002 4.08 6.12 -42.36
N GLN A 1003 2.78 6.31 -42.59
CA GLN A 1003 1.82 6.40 -41.50
C GLN A 1003 2.01 5.18 -40.61
N SER A 1004 2.22 5.40 -39.31
CA SER A 1004 2.32 4.29 -38.35
C SER A 1004 1.01 3.50 -38.37
N MET A 1005 1.11 2.18 -38.30
CA MET A 1005 -0.03 1.28 -38.34
C MET A 1005 -0.96 1.54 -37.15
N SER A 1006 -2.27 1.60 -37.37
CA SER A 1006 -3.23 1.72 -36.27
C SER A 1006 -3.35 0.42 -35.47
N GLY A 1007 -3.76 0.51 -34.21
CA GLY A 1007 -3.97 -0.67 -33.37
C GLY A 1007 -4.96 -1.68 -33.94
N ALA A 1008 -6.01 -1.22 -34.63
CA ALA A 1008 -6.98 -2.09 -35.30
C ALA A 1008 -6.37 -2.85 -36.50
N GLN A 1009 -5.53 -2.17 -37.29
CA GLN A 1009 -4.80 -2.82 -38.40
C GLN A 1009 -3.80 -3.84 -37.87
N LEU A 1010 -3.11 -3.54 -36.77
CA LEU A 1010 -2.22 -4.48 -36.13
C LEU A 1010 -2.99 -5.70 -35.58
N ASP A 1011 -4.12 -5.49 -34.93
CA ASP A 1011 -4.97 -6.58 -34.44
C ASP A 1011 -5.49 -7.49 -35.58
N GLU A 1012 -5.78 -6.93 -36.76
CA GLU A 1012 -6.14 -7.69 -37.95
C GLU A 1012 -4.96 -8.51 -38.50
N LEU A 1013 -3.77 -7.87 -38.58
CA LEU A 1013 -2.53 -8.52 -39.00
C LEU A 1013 -2.17 -9.70 -38.10
N LEU A 1014 -2.27 -9.51 -36.77
CA LEU A 1014 -1.96 -10.53 -35.78
C LEU A 1014 -3.04 -11.61 -35.74
N GLY A 1015 -4.32 -11.24 -35.66
CA GLY A 1015 -5.43 -12.18 -35.53
C GLY A 1015 -5.67 -13.03 -36.79
N GLY A 1016 -5.14 -12.60 -37.93
CA GLY A 1016 -5.23 -13.28 -39.23
C GLY A 1016 -6.58 -13.11 -39.93
N PRO A 1017 -6.73 -13.59 -41.18
CA PRO A 1017 -7.91 -13.35 -42.01
C PRO A 1017 -9.21 -13.95 -41.44
N ASN A 1018 -9.10 -14.89 -40.50
CA ASN A 1018 -10.22 -15.55 -39.84
C ASN A 1018 -10.40 -15.07 -38.39
N ARG A 1019 -10.05 -13.82 -38.08
CA ARG A 1019 -10.33 -13.20 -36.77
C ARG A 1019 -11.85 -13.01 -36.60
N PRO A 1020 -12.49 -13.63 -35.59
CA PRO A 1020 -13.92 -13.44 -35.35
C PRO A 1020 -14.21 -11.97 -35.07
N ILE A 1021 -15.18 -11.39 -35.77
CA ILE A 1021 -15.66 -10.04 -35.49
C ILE A 1021 -16.64 -10.14 -34.32
N LEU A 1022 -16.24 -9.71 -33.13
CA LEU A 1022 -17.16 -9.55 -32.02
C LEU A 1022 -18.07 -8.34 -32.31
N LYS A 1023 -19.36 -8.59 -32.55
CA LYS A 1023 -20.38 -7.53 -32.58
C LYS A 1023 -20.45 -6.94 -31.18
N SER A 1024 -20.01 -5.70 -31.01
CA SER A 1024 -20.27 -4.92 -29.79
C SER A 1024 -21.77 -4.97 -29.49
N GLU A 1025 -22.17 -5.53 -28.34
CA GLU A 1025 -23.53 -5.41 -27.85
C GLU A 1025 -23.81 -3.92 -27.62
N GLN A 1026 -24.77 -3.40 -28.37
CA GLN A 1026 -25.26 -2.03 -28.24
C GLN A 1026 -25.86 -1.84 -26.84
N SER A 1027 -25.07 -1.33 -25.91
CA SER A 1027 -25.62 -0.61 -24.76
C SER A 1027 -26.14 0.74 -25.26
N THR A 1028 -27.40 1.00 -24.93
CA THR A 1028 -28.17 2.17 -25.34
C THR A 1028 -27.51 3.49 -24.94
N SER A 1029 -26.88 4.17 -25.90
CA SER A 1029 -26.47 5.58 -25.81
C SER A 1029 -26.99 6.38 -27.01
N ARG A 1030 -28.32 6.42 -27.18
CA ARG A 1030 -28.96 7.54 -27.88
C ARG A 1030 -28.86 8.76 -26.96
N ASN A 1031 -27.92 9.65 -27.28
CA ASN A 1031 -27.84 11.08 -26.94
C ASN A 1031 -26.43 11.46 -26.50
N LEU A 1032 -25.46 11.54 -27.42
CA LEU A 1032 -24.22 12.34 -27.25
C LEU A 1032 -23.43 12.55 -28.56
N SER A 1033 -24.03 12.37 -29.74
CA SER A 1033 -23.35 12.51 -31.06
C SER A 1033 -23.63 13.86 -31.76
N ILE A 1034 -23.62 14.98 -31.02
CA ILE A 1034 -23.79 16.33 -31.63
C ILE A 1034 -22.62 17.29 -31.33
N ALA A 1035 -21.67 16.95 -30.45
CA ALA A 1035 -20.67 17.93 -29.99
C ALA A 1035 -19.21 17.69 -30.47
N ALA A 1036 -18.89 16.62 -31.20
CA ALA A 1036 -17.50 16.23 -31.48
C ALA A 1036 -16.99 16.51 -32.92
N ASP A 1037 -17.83 16.99 -33.84
CA ASP A 1037 -17.44 17.19 -35.25
C ASP A 1037 -17.02 18.64 -35.61
N LEU A 1038 -16.70 19.49 -34.61
CA LEU A 1038 -16.53 20.95 -34.84
C LEU A 1038 -15.10 21.51 -34.71
N SER A 1039 -14.03 20.70 -34.62
CA SER A 1039 -12.66 21.27 -34.50
C SER A 1039 -11.58 20.67 -35.39
N ALA A 1040 -11.90 19.80 -36.34
CA ALA A 1040 -10.91 19.14 -37.22
C ALA A 1040 -10.98 19.54 -38.70
N SER A 1041 -11.53 20.72 -39.03
CA SER A 1041 -11.73 21.12 -40.44
C SER A 1041 -11.41 22.60 -40.70
N ALA A 1042 -10.29 23.11 -40.19
CA ALA A 1042 -9.87 24.50 -40.44
C ALA A 1042 -8.82 24.65 -41.56
N SER A 1043 -8.09 23.59 -41.93
CA SER A 1043 -7.00 23.65 -42.93
C SER A 1043 -7.32 23.00 -44.27
N GLU A 1044 -8.28 22.05 -44.33
CA GLU A 1044 -8.78 21.51 -45.61
C GLU A 1044 -9.78 22.45 -46.30
N VAL A 1045 -10.46 23.33 -45.55
CA VAL A 1045 -11.52 24.21 -46.07
C VAL A 1045 -10.98 25.30 -47.03
N ALA A 1046 -9.71 25.70 -46.96
CA ALA A 1046 -9.17 26.74 -47.84
C ALA A 1046 -8.80 26.22 -49.26
N ALA A 1047 -8.34 24.97 -49.39
CA ALA A 1047 -7.91 24.41 -50.67
C ALA A 1047 -9.07 23.79 -51.48
N THR A 1048 -10.09 23.25 -50.80
CA THR A 1048 -11.32 22.78 -51.47
C THR A 1048 -12.30 23.92 -51.82
N ALA A 1049 -12.19 25.11 -51.21
CA ALA A 1049 -13.12 26.22 -51.46
C ALA A 1049 -13.05 26.80 -52.88
N THR A 1050 -11.88 26.79 -53.54
CA THR A 1050 -11.72 27.33 -54.90
C THR A 1050 -12.19 26.35 -55.98
N ALA A 1051 -12.06 25.04 -55.74
CA ALA A 1051 -12.54 23.99 -56.66
C ALA A 1051 -14.03 23.66 -56.49
N THR A 1052 -14.59 23.89 -55.30
CA THR A 1052 -16.03 23.70 -55.03
C THR A 1052 -16.89 24.89 -55.47
N GLN A 1053 -16.37 26.13 -55.58
CA GLN A 1053 -17.15 27.26 -56.10
C GLN A 1053 -17.59 27.08 -57.57
N ALA A 1054 -16.74 26.51 -58.43
CA ALA A 1054 -17.08 26.27 -59.83
C ALA A 1054 -18.08 25.09 -60.01
N ASN A 1055 -17.99 24.07 -59.15
CA ASN A 1055 -18.91 22.92 -59.19
C ASN A 1055 -20.24 23.17 -58.44
N LEU A 1056 -20.27 24.08 -57.46
CA LEU A 1056 -21.49 24.50 -56.76
C LEU A 1056 -22.37 25.38 -57.64
N TYR A 1057 -21.84 26.31 -58.44
CA TYR A 1057 -22.68 27.12 -59.35
C TYR A 1057 -23.41 26.26 -60.39
N ASN A 1058 -22.75 25.25 -60.96
CA ASN A 1058 -23.37 24.33 -61.91
C ASN A 1058 -24.38 23.38 -61.25
N ARG A 1059 -24.08 22.86 -60.04
CA ARG A 1059 -25.03 22.02 -59.29
C ARG A 1059 -26.23 22.80 -58.75
N ILE A 1060 -26.05 24.03 -58.28
CA ILE A 1060 -27.13 24.90 -57.79
C ILE A 1060 -28.08 25.24 -58.94
N THR A 1061 -27.56 25.51 -60.15
CA THR A 1061 -28.41 25.79 -61.32
C THR A 1061 -29.16 24.54 -61.81
N SER A 1062 -28.54 23.35 -61.76
CA SER A 1062 -29.22 22.09 -62.09
C SER A 1062 -30.28 21.69 -61.04
N ALA A 1063 -29.97 21.84 -59.75
CA ALA A 1063 -30.85 21.49 -58.64
C ALA A 1063 -32.00 22.49 -58.44
N LEU A 1064 -31.85 23.76 -58.87
CA LEU A 1064 -32.96 24.71 -58.96
C LEU A 1064 -33.92 24.39 -60.11
N SER A 1065 -33.43 23.85 -61.23
CA SER A 1065 -34.30 23.42 -62.34
C SER A 1065 -35.08 22.13 -62.01
N GLU A 1066 -34.44 21.18 -61.32
CA GLU A 1066 -35.06 19.94 -60.84
C GLU A 1066 -36.08 20.21 -59.73
N ARG A 1067 -35.80 21.16 -58.83
CA ARG A 1067 -36.73 21.58 -57.77
C ARG A 1067 -37.91 22.39 -58.32
N GLY A 1068 -37.73 23.12 -59.42
CA GLY A 1068 -38.81 23.80 -60.16
C GLY A 1068 -39.77 22.84 -60.85
N GLN A 1069 -39.28 21.72 -61.41
CA GLN A 1069 -40.13 20.66 -61.97
C GLN A 1069 -40.89 19.88 -60.89
N VAL A 1070 -40.25 19.57 -59.76
CA VAL A 1070 -40.90 18.86 -58.64
C VAL A 1070 -41.93 19.73 -57.91
N LEU A 1071 -41.76 21.06 -57.89
CA LEU A 1071 -42.76 22.01 -57.37
C LEU A 1071 -43.99 22.12 -58.28
N ASN A 1072 -43.81 22.07 -59.60
CA ASN A 1072 -44.92 22.06 -60.57
C ASN A 1072 -45.73 20.74 -60.49
N ASP A 1073 -45.04 19.61 -60.28
CA ASP A 1073 -45.65 18.28 -60.08
C ASP A 1073 -46.39 18.16 -58.72
N LEU A 1074 -45.93 18.87 -57.69
CA LEU A 1074 -46.60 18.97 -56.39
C LEU A 1074 -47.81 19.92 -56.44
N GLU A 1075 -47.75 20.98 -57.24
CA GLU A 1075 -48.86 21.93 -57.46
C GLU A 1075 -50.01 21.28 -58.26
N GLU A 1076 -49.71 20.45 -59.26
CA GLU A 1076 -50.73 19.62 -59.95
C GLU A 1076 -51.38 18.58 -59.01
N ARG A 1077 -50.60 17.97 -58.10
CA ARG A 1077 -51.13 17.02 -57.09
C ARG A 1077 -51.93 17.71 -55.99
N PHE A 1078 -51.58 18.94 -55.60
CA PHE A 1078 -52.37 19.75 -54.67
C PHE A 1078 -53.67 20.26 -55.29
N ASN A 1079 -53.68 20.61 -56.58
CA ASN A 1079 -54.90 20.96 -57.31
C ASN A 1079 -55.84 19.75 -57.47
N ALA A 1080 -55.30 18.55 -57.72
CA ALA A 1080 -56.09 17.31 -57.76
C ALA A 1080 -56.70 16.92 -56.40
N LEU A 1081 -55.96 17.09 -55.29
CA LEU A 1081 -56.47 16.87 -53.92
C LEU A 1081 -57.47 17.97 -53.47
N GLY A 1082 -57.31 19.19 -53.96
CA GLY A 1082 -58.25 20.30 -53.76
C GLY A 1082 -59.60 20.08 -54.45
N GLU A 1083 -59.61 19.38 -55.59
CA GLU A 1083 -60.84 19.06 -56.34
C GLU A 1083 -61.57 17.82 -55.76
N GLU A 1084 -60.83 16.83 -55.24
CA GLU A 1084 -61.40 15.67 -54.52
C GLU A 1084 -62.00 16.05 -53.15
N SER A 1085 -61.35 16.98 -52.41
CA SER A 1085 -61.87 17.47 -51.12
C SER A 1085 -63.11 18.36 -51.27
N LYS A 1086 -63.23 19.14 -52.35
CA LYS A 1086 -64.46 19.88 -52.68
C LYS A 1086 -65.62 18.95 -53.06
N ASN A 1087 -65.34 17.84 -53.75
CA ASN A 1087 -66.35 16.83 -54.06
C ASN A 1087 -66.82 16.06 -52.82
N MET A 1088 -65.91 15.68 -51.90
CA MET A 1088 -66.29 15.09 -50.60
C MET A 1088 -67.06 16.08 -49.71
N ALA A 1089 -66.68 17.36 -49.66
CA ALA A 1089 -67.41 18.38 -48.93
C ALA A 1089 -68.82 18.61 -49.50
N SER A 1090 -69.01 18.52 -50.82
CA SER A 1090 -70.33 18.58 -51.46
C SER A 1090 -71.19 17.35 -51.18
N GLN A 1091 -70.59 16.15 -51.09
CA GLN A 1091 -71.26 14.91 -50.67
C GLN A 1091 -71.65 14.92 -49.19
N ALA A 1092 -70.78 15.44 -48.31
CA ALA A 1092 -71.07 15.62 -46.90
C ALA A 1092 -72.19 16.66 -46.68
N LYS A 1093 -72.24 17.74 -47.48
CA LYS A 1093 -73.32 18.74 -47.44
C LYS A 1093 -74.65 18.21 -47.98
N ARG A 1094 -74.62 17.33 -49.00
CA ARG A 1094 -75.80 16.58 -49.50
C ARG A 1094 -76.32 15.55 -48.49
N LEU A 1095 -75.43 14.82 -47.82
CA LEU A 1095 -75.81 13.90 -46.75
C LEU A 1095 -76.37 14.66 -45.54
N ALA A 1096 -75.73 15.75 -45.12
CA ALA A 1096 -76.22 16.60 -44.04
C ALA A 1096 -77.61 17.19 -44.35
N THR A 1097 -77.86 17.67 -45.58
CA THR A 1097 -79.20 18.14 -45.99
C THR A 1097 -80.24 17.02 -46.10
N GLN A 1098 -79.86 15.78 -46.44
CA GLN A 1098 -80.75 14.61 -46.36
C GLN A 1098 -81.11 14.21 -44.92
N TYR A 1099 -80.20 14.39 -43.95
CA TYR A 1099 -80.49 14.18 -42.53
C TYR A 1099 -81.30 15.33 -41.92
N THR A 1100 -81.10 16.57 -42.37
CA THR A 1100 -81.90 17.73 -41.91
C THR A 1100 -83.30 17.78 -42.53
N ALA A 1101 -83.50 17.24 -43.75
CA ALA A 1101 -84.83 17.09 -44.36
C ALA A 1101 -85.65 15.91 -43.82
N LYS A 1102 -85.04 15.00 -43.05
CA LYS A 1102 -85.74 13.91 -42.32
C LYS A 1102 -86.06 14.24 -40.85
N SER A 1103 -85.68 15.42 -40.36
CA SER A 1103 -85.95 15.89 -38.99
C SER A 1103 -87.14 16.88 -38.91
N TRP A 1104 -87.83 17.14 -40.03
CA TRP A 1104 -88.97 18.06 -40.07
C TRP A 1104 -90.29 17.44 -40.56
N PHE A 1105 -90.42 16.11 -40.48
CA PHE A 1105 -91.71 15.40 -40.55
C PHE A 1105 -91.67 14.13 -39.69
N GLY A 1106 -92.56 14.03 -38.69
CA GLY A 1106 -92.81 12.85 -37.85
C GLY A 1106 -92.23 13.00 -36.44
N LEU A 1107 -92.98 13.30 -35.37
CA LEU A 1107 -94.12 12.55 -34.79
C LEU A 1107 -93.79 11.07 -34.55
#